data_AF-A0A3Q3E8B5-F1
#
_entry.id   AF-A0A3Q3E8B5-F1
#
_cell.length_a   1.000
_cell.length_b   1.000
_cell.length_c   1.000
_cell.angle_alpha   90.00
_cell.angle_beta   90.00
_cell.angle_gamma   90.00
#
_symmetry.space_group_name_H-M   'P 1'
#
loop_
_entity.id
_entity.type
_entity.pdbx_description
1 polymer ?
#
loop_
_entity_poly.entity_id
_entity_poly.type
_entity_poly.pdbx_seq_one_letter_code
_entity_poly.pdbx_strand_id
1 'polypeptide(L)'
;MDLPVIILLLHLALTEIKALLTSRVALTSGCPLGHFPCGNMSECLPQALQCNGHKDCPNGADERRCGDNIGWADLFGQTLQNANPMEQYFLNECLLQEYPESCDCIHTDVECVEVNLQDVPSLSPNVTWLSLRSNEIRVLSDLVFSEYSALERLFLQNNSLQHISKNAFSGLHNLKRLFLSENLIASLSPGVFRDLYQLEWLSMVDTLLQQLPHPSFCQHMPALDWLDLEGNQIQNLNFSILKTCSKLEVLLLMDNRIRRVPENTFQSLWKLAELNLSSNRIKELPKNTFKSLSKSLLKLNISHNSLLRIDPSHFSHLTHLQSLALEGIEIPDIQTKMFLPMKNLSHIYFEKFQYCSYAPHVRSCKPNTDGISSFEDLLANMVLRVSVWVMAFITCFGNLLVIGMRSLIRAENNLHAVCIKVLCCADCLMGVYLFFVGVFDVKFRGQYNRNALLWMESMECRTIGFLAMLSSEVSVLLLTYLTLEKFLVIVFPFSNLRPGKLQTGVVLASIWLLGFIIAAVPLMNEDLFGNYYGRNGVCFPLHSDRQEKATARGYSTGIFLGLNLVAFLVIVFSYSSMFYSIYKTGINATDLRSRLHRDVAVANRFFFIVFSDALCWIPIFLVKVLSLLEVEIPGTISSWVVIFILPINSALNPILYTLTTSFFREQVELLLCRWQRRHNLKKDRKSLTSSTIFMETQRAPSYQPSAYIQQASLTGPDPRYA
;
A
#
# COMPACT_ATOMS: atom_id res chain seq x y z
N MET A 1 -24.33 14.85 -19.10
CA MET A 1 -23.17 14.68 -18.20
C MET A 1 -22.05 14.20 -19.07
N ASP A 2 -21.04 15.04 -19.21
CA ASP A 2 -20.19 14.99 -20.37
C ASP A 2 -19.13 13.91 -20.23
N LEU A 3 -18.96 13.13 -21.30
CA LEU A 3 -17.90 12.14 -21.47
C LEU A 3 -16.52 12.61 -20.96
N PRO A 4 -16.07 13.87 -21.15
CA PRO A 4 -14.86 14.40 -20.53
C PRO A 4 -14.77 14.30 -19.00
N VAL A 5 -15.86 14.27 -18.22
CA VAL A 5 -15.78 14.11 -16.75
C VAL A 5 -15.50 12.66 -16.35
N ILE A 6 -16.15 11.71 -17.03
CA ILE A 6 -15.87 10.27 -16.84
C ILE A 6 -14.47 9.94 -17.37
N ILE A 7 -14.10 10.49 -18.54
CA ILE A 7 -12.74 10.43 -19.05
C ILE A 7 -11.78 11.08 -18.06
N LEU A 8 -12.05 12.25 -17.46
CA LEU A 8 -11.16 12.87 -16.48
C LEU A 8 -10.97 12.00 -15.23
N LEU A 9 -12.04 11.39 -14.70
CA LEU A 9 -11.97 10.50 -13.54
C LEU A 9 -11.22 9.20 -13.84
N LEU A 10 -11.46 8.59 -15.01
CA LEU A 10 -10.65 7.47 -15.49
C LEU A 10 -9.22 7.88 -15.80
N HIS A 11 -9.00 9.07 -16.34
CA HIS A 11 -7.68 9.55 -16.70
C HIS A 11 -6.88 9.84 -15.43
N LEU A 12 -7.50 10.35 -14.37
CA LEU A 12 -6.93 10.49 -13.02
C LEU A 12 -6.54 9.12 -12.43
N ALA A 13 -7.46 8.15 -12.43
CA ALA A 13 -7.17 6.79 -11.95
C ALA A 13 -6.10 6.06 -12.79
N LEU A 14 -6.13 6.23 -14.12
CA LEU A 14 -5.10 5.72 -15.04
C LEU A 14 -3.80 6.52 -14.95
N THR A 15 -3.78 7.80 -14.57
CA THR A 15 -2.54 8.54 -14.33
C THR A 15 -1.89 8.14 -13.02
N GLU A 16 -2.64 7.79 -11.98
CA GLU A 16 -2.08 7.17 -10.77
C GLU A 16 -1.44 5.80 -11.11
N ILE A 17 -2.16 4.94 -11.83
CA ILE A 17 -1.64 3.63 -12.26
C ILE A 17 -0.44 3.78 -13.22
N LYS A 18 -0.50 4.75 -14.14
CA LYS A 18 0.59 5.02 -15.09
C LYS A 18 1.79 5.69 -14.41
N ALA A 19 1.57 6.55 -13.41
CA ALA A 19 2.62 7.11 -12.57
C ALA A 19 3.34 6.01 -11.78
N LEU A 20 2.62 4.99 -11.27
CA LEU A 20 3.25 3.80 -10.68
C LEU A 20 4.10 3.04 -11.71
N LEU A 21 3.59 2.82 -12.93
CA LEU A 21 4.30 2.13 -14.01
C LEU A 21 5.48 2.95 -14.59
N THR A 22 5.50 4.27 -14.44
CA THR A 22 6.64 5.13 -14.82
C THR A 22 7.51 5.56 -13.63
N SER A 23 7.20 5.16 -12.39
CA SER A 23 8.02 5.46 -11.20
C SER A 23 9.21 4.50 -11.05
N ARG A 24 9.98 4.35 -12.13
CA ARG A 24 11.44 4.35 -12.02
C ARG A 24 11.92 5.64 -12.66
N VAL A 25 12.50 6.53 -11.84
CA VAL A 25 13.00 7.88 -12.18
C VAL A 25 11.92 8.95 -12.35
N ALA A 26 11.59 9.64 -11.25
CA ALA A 26 11.02 10.99 -11.25
C ALA A 26 11.70 11.82 -10.15
N LEU A 27 12.05 13.06 -10.49
CA LEU A 27 13.07 13.84 -9.78
C LEU A 27 12.62 14.32 -8.38
N THR A 28 13.53 14.14 -7.44
CA THR A 28 13.57 14.68 -6.08
C THR A 28 13.27 16.17 -5.97
N SER A 29 12.30 16.55 -5.12
CA SER A 29 12.41 17.74 -4.26
C SER A 29 13.08 17.35 -2.94
N GLY A 30 14.25 16.72 -3.06
CA GLY A 30 14.99 16.13 -1.96
C GLY A 30 16.14 17.03 -1.52
N CYS A 31 16.44 16.99 -0.22
CA CYS A 31 17.67 17.54 0.30
C CYS A 31 18.90 16.83 -0.33
N PRO A 32 20.08 17.47 -0.35
CA PRO A 32 21.32 16.82 -0.80
C PRO A 32 21.62 15.56 0.03
N LEU A 33 22.37 14.62 -0.55
CA LEU A 33 22.78 13.39 0.13
C LEU A 33 23.43 13.70 1.49
N GLY A 34 22.96 13.02 2.54
CA GLY A 34 23.37 13.29 3.92
C GLY A 34 22.53 14.36 4.65
N HIS A 35 21.46 14.90 4.06
CA HIS A 35 20.53 15.83 4.71
C HIS A 35 19.07 15.34 4.63
N PHE A 36 18.24 15.72 5.62
CA PHE A 36 16.80 15.44 5.68
C PHE A 36 15.96 16.74 5.75
N PRO A 37 14.73 16.75 5.23
CA PRO A 37 13.86 17.93 5.27
C PRO A 37 13.13 18.07 6.61
N CYS A 38 12.97 19.30 7.09
CA CYS A 38 12.17 19.63 8.28
C CYS A 38 10.65 19.52 8.04
N GLY A 39 10.17 18.34 7.62
CA GLY A 39 8.78 18.10 7.25
C GLY A 39 8.38 18.82 5.96
N ASN A 40 7.30 19.61 6.00
CA ASN A 40 6.81 20.40 4.86
C ASN A 40 7.53 21.77 4.70
N MET A 41 8.71 21.93 5.27
CA MET A 41 9.49 23.18 5.20
C MET A 41 10.60 23.06 4.15
N SER A 42 11.00 24.18 3.54
CA SER A 42 12.07 24.23 2.52
C SER A 42 13.48 24.20 3.10
N GLU A 43 13.64 23.63 4.30
CA GLU A 43 14.85 23.67 5.12
C GLU A 43 15.36 22.25 5.35
N CYS A 44 16.66 22.05 5.11
CA CYS A 44 17.32 20.75 5.04
C CYS A 44 18.46 20.67 6.05
N LEU A 45 18.32 19.88 7.10
CA LEU A 45 19.36 19.68 8.11
C LEU A 45 20.24 18.47 7.78
N PRO A 46 21.54 18.47 8.15
CA PRO A 46 22.37 17.28 8.12
C PRO A 46 21.70 16.13 8.90
N GLN A 47 21.81 14.91 8.38
CA GLN A 47 21.17 13.72 8.95
C GLN A 47 21.69 13.36 10.36
N ALA A 48 22.88 13.85 10.73
CA ALA A 48 23.42 13.77 12.09
C ALA A 48 22.71 14.67 13.13
N LEU A 49 21.86 15.61 12.69
CA LEU A 49 21.01 16.43 13.56
C LEU A 49 19.58 15.88 13.68
N GLN A 50 19.30 14.71 13.09
CA GLN A 50 18.02 14.04 13.27
C GLN A 50 18.05 13.20 14.56
N CYS A 51 17.10 13.42 15.46
CA CYS A 51 16.98 12.64 16.71
C CYS A 51 18.18 12.81 17.67
N ASN A 52 18.80 13.99 17.69
CA ASN A 52 19.92 14.33 18.58
C ASN A 52 19.45 14.83 19.97
N GLY A 53 18.13 14.92 20.20
CA GLY A 53 17.53 15.41 21.45
C GLY A 53 17.41 16.94 21.52
N HIS A 54 17.85 17.66 20.48
CA HIS A 54 17.74 19.10 20.33
C HIS A 54 16.73 19.45 19.22
N LYS A 55 16.11 20.63 19.29
CA LYS A 55 15.15 21.07 18.26
C LYS A 55 15.83 22.05 17.31
N ASP A 56 16.46 21.48 16.31
CA ASP A 56 17.18 22.17 15.24
C ASP A 56 16.23 22.53 14.09
N CYS A 57 15.18 21.74 13.86
CA CYS A 57 14.06 22.12 12.99
C CYS A 57 13.12 23.11 13.71
N PRO A 58 12.68 24.22 13.06
CA PRO A 58 11.77 25.19 13.69
C PRO A 58 10.42 24.62 14.14
N ASN A 59 9.96 23.54 13.50
CA ASN A 59 8.74 22.81 13.84
C ASN A 59 8.98 21.59 14.76
N GLY A 60 10.24 21.29 15.11
CA GLY A 60 10.65 20.11 15.85
C GLY A 60 10.27 18.80 15.13
N ALA A 61 10.47 18.72 13.81
CA ALA A 61 10.21 17.52 13.00
C ALA A 61 11.38 16.52 12.99
N ASP A 62 12.61 17.02 13.14
CA ASP A 62 13.83 16.30 13.53
C ASP A 62 13.61 15.29 14.67
N GLU A 63 12.94 15.73 15.74
CA GLU A 63 12.70 14.99 16.97
C GLU A 63 11.37 14.19 16.94
N ARG A 64 10.74 14.06 15.77
CA ARG A 64 9.45 13.35 15.62
C ARG A 64 9.61 12.12 14.74
N ARG A 65 9.14 10.99 15.26
CA ARG A 65 9.24 9.65 14.61
C ARG A 65 10.68 9.18 14.43
N CYS A 66 11.54 9.53 15.37
CA CYS A 66 12.80 8.83 15.59
C CYS A 66 12.55 7.33 15.58
N GLY A 67 13.32 6.62 14.75
CA GLY A 67 13.31 5.17 14.68
C GLY A 67 13.91 4.56 15.93
N ASP A 68 14.24 3.27 15.86
CA ASP A 68 14.69 2.47 17.01
C ASP A 68 16.17 2.72 17.37
N ASN A 69 16.56 3.99 17.50
CA ASN A 69 17.91 4.44 17.89
C ASN A 69 18.28 4.08 19.34
N ILE A 70 17.43 3.32 20.07
CA ILE A 70 17.71 2.76 21.40
C ILE A 70 18.75 1.60 21.33
N GLY A 71 19.71 1.70 20.41
CA GLY A 71 20.85 0.81 20.27
C GLY A 71 21.91 1.49 19.44
N TRP A 72 22.92 1.99 20.14
CA TRP A 72 24.27 2.31 19.68
C TRP A 72 24.48 3.21 18.46
N ALA A 73 23.46 3.69 17.74
CA ALA A 73 23.60 4.84 16.84
C ALA A 73 24.08 6.09 17.62
N ASP A 74 23.50 6.30 18.81
CA ASP A 74 23.94 7.33 19.76
C ASP A 74 25.35 7.06 20.32
N LEU A 75 25.84 5.81 20.34
CA LEU A 75 27.12 5.45 20.95
C LEU A 75 28.25 5.35 19.91
N PHE A 76 27.96 4.96 18.66
CA PHE A 76 28.78 5.26 17.49
C PHE A 76 28.89 6.78 17.31
N GLY A 77 27.75 7.48 17.41
CA GLY A 77 27.67 8.93 17.46
C GLY A 77 28.59 9.51 18.52
N GLN A 78 28.44 9.13 19.79
CA GLN A 78 29.30 9.58 20.89
C GLN A 78 30.77 9.15 20.75
N THR A 79 31.09 7.99 20.17
CA THR A 79 32.51 7.60 19.96
C THR A 79 33.16 8.26 18.74
N LEU A 80 32.38 8.89 17.85
CA LEU A 80 32.87 9.79 16.80
C LEU A 80 32.83 11.27 17.22
N GLN A 81 31.83 11.67 18.01
CA GLN A 81 31.60 13.04 18.51
C GLN A 81 32.36 13.39 19.80
N ASN A 82 32.89 12.40 20.54
CA ASN A 82 33.83 12.66 21.64
C ASN A 82 35.21 13.18 21.14
N ALA A 83 35.38 13.36 19.83
CA ALA A 83 36.26 14.41 19.33
C ALA A 83 35.61 15.77 19.61
N ASN A 84 35.86 16.33 20.80
CA ASN A 84 35.50 17.71 21.14
C ASN A 84 35.96 18.66 20.01
N PRO A 85 35.06 19.39 19.31
CA PRO A 85 35.45 20.26 18.19
C PRO A 85 36.23 21.53 18.59
N MET A 86 36.78 21.58 19.82
CA MET A 86 37.30 22.81 20.40
C MET A 86 38.46 22.60 21.41
N GLU A 87 39.28 21.56 21.25
CA GLU A 87 40.51 21.45 22.05
C GLU A 87 41.70 20.73 21.38
N GLN A 88 42.08 21.10 20.14
CA GLN A 88 43.48 20.97 19.72
C GLN A 88 43.86 21.89 18.53
N TYR A 89 44.28 23.14 18.83
CA TYR A 89 45.00 24.01 17.88
C TYR A 89 46.53 23.87 18.05
N PHE A 90 47.02 22.66 18.36
CA PHE A 90 48.44 22.40 18.65
C PHE A 90 48.98 21.17 17.90
N LEU A 91 49.81 21.47 16.90
CA LEU A 91 50.65 20.58 16.07
C LEU A 91 49.93 19.41 15.38
N ASN A 92 49.54 19.64 14.12
CA ASN A 92 49.35 18.58 13.12
C ASN A 92 50.72 17.99 12.67
N GLU A 93 51.58 17.62 13.63
CA GLU A 93 52.86 16.98 13.33
C GLU A 93 52.74 15.46 13.51
N CYS A 94 53.20 14.73 12.51
CA CYS A 94 53.33 13.27 12.55
C CYS A 94 54.47 12.90 13.52
N LEU A 95 54.18 12.04 14.48
CA LEU A 95 55.12 11.51 15.49
C LEU A 95 55.71 10.15 15.08
N LEU A 96 55.45 9.72 13.85
CA LEU A 96 56.00 8.50 13.24
C LEU A 96 57.24 8.87 12.43
N GLN A 97 58.28 8.02 12.47
CA GLN A 97 59.53 8.23 11.74
C GLN A 97 59.49 7.69 10.30
N GLU A 98 58.58 6.77 10.04
CA GLU A 98 58.42 6.01 8.80
C GLU A 98 56.93 5.76 8.55
N TYR A 99 56.43 6.27 7.42
CA TYR A 99 55.13 6.01 6.82
C TYR A 99 55.16 6.36 5.32
N PRO A 100 54.25 5.85 4.47
CA PRO A 100 54.23 6.16 3.04
C PRO A 100 53.79 7.60 2.74
N GLU A 101 54.47 8.31 1.83
CA GLU A 101 54.09 9.66 1.38
C GLU A 101 52.69 9.74 0.75
N SER A 102 52.13 8.61 0.30
CA SER A 102 50.77 8.52 -0.23
C SER A 102 49.69 8.52 0.86
N CYS A 103 50.05 8.45 2.14
CA CYS A 103 49.13 8.36 3.26
C CYS A 103 49.22 9.60 4.16
N ASP A 104 48.08 10.00 4.72
CA ASP A 104 48.01 11.08 5.70
C ASP A 104 48.40 10.56 7.09
N CYS A 105 49.18 11.35 7.84
CA CYS A 105 49.57 11.05 9.22
C CYS A 105 49.22 12.22 10.15
N ILE A 106 48.51 11.93 11.24
CA ILE A 106 48.18 12.89 12.30
C ILE A 106 48.58 12.26 13.64
N HIS A 107 49.55 12.86 14.34
CA HIS A 107 50.16 12.29 15.55
C HIS A 107 50.67 10.85 15.33
N THR A 108 49.94 9.83 15.76
CA THR A 108 50.27 8.40 15.63
C THR A 108 49.23 7.62 14.82
N ASP A 109 48.31 8.33 14.17
CA ASP A 109 47.22 7.77 13.36
C ASP A 109 47.54 7.94 11.87
N VAL A 110 47.40 6.87 11.08
CA VAL A 110 47.76 6.82 9.65
C VAL A 110 46.58 6.41 8.79
N GLU A 111 46.24 7.26 7.82
CA GLU A 111 45.14 7.06 6.88
C GLU A 111 45.64 6.89 5.44
N CYS A 112 45.50 5.66 4.92
CA CYS A 112 45.86 5.26 3.56
C CYS A 112 44.58 4.83 2.81
N VAL A 113 43.74 5.77 2.37
CA VAL A 113 42.43 5.47 1.75
C VAL A 113 42.44 5.78 0.26
N GLU A 114 41.96 4.86 -0.57
CA GLU A 114 41.89 4.99 -2.05
C GLU A 114 43.25 5.21 -2.75
N VAL A 115 44.34 4.74 -2.12
CA VAL A 115 45.72 4.88 -2.58
C VAL A 115 46.24 3.69 -3.41
N ASN A 116 45.37 2.71 -3.69
CA ASN A 116 45.64 1.51 -4.51
C ASN A 116 46.77 0.60 -3.98
N LEU A 117 46.91 0.50 -2.65
CA LEU A 117 47.86 -0.43 -2.02
C LEU A 117 47.48 -1.89 -2.29
N GLN A 118 48.46 -2.71 -2.70
CA GLN A 118 48.29 -4.16 -2.94
C GLN A 118 48.71 -5.02 -1.74
N ASP A 119 49.54 -4.45 -0.86
CA ASP A 119 50.07 -5.06 0.36
C ASP A 119 50.06 -4.04 1.51
N VAL A 120 50.25 -4.51 2.74
CA VAL A 120 50.36 -3.64 3.93
C VAL A 120 51.70 -2.89 3.91
N PRO A 121 51.73 -1.55 4.08
CA PRO A 121 52.96 -0.78 4.08
C PRO A 121 53.77 -0.95 5.38
N SER A 122 55.08 -0.70 5.28
CA SER A 122 55.96 -0.51 6.44
C SER A 122 55.65 0.81 7.15
N LEU A 123 55.57 0.75 8.48
CA LEU A 123 55.16 1.85 9.37
C LEU A 123 56.00 1.83 10.65
N SER A 124 56.02 2.95 11.37
CA SER A 124 56.66 3.00 12.69
C SER A 124 55.87 2.20 13.75
N PRO A 125 56.54 1.49 14.69
CA PRO A 125 55.89 0.57 15.64
C PRO A 125 55.01 1.24 16.71
N ASN A 126 55.05 2.58 16.81
CA ASN A 126 54.23 3.39 17.69
C ASN A 126 52.88 3.84 17.07
N VAL A 127 52.52 3.33 15.88
CA VAL A 127 51.21 3.58 15.25
C VAL A 127 50.06 3.06 16.13
N THR A 128 49.06 3.91 16.38
CA THR A 128 47.89 3.63 17.23
C THR A 128 46.62 3.34 16.44
N TRP A 129 46.52 3.91 15.24
CA TRP A 129 45.38 3.78 14.34
C TRP A 129 45.90 3.62 12.91
N LEU A 130 45.38 2.62 12.20
CA LEU A 130 45.77 2.36 10.82
C LEU A 130 44.53 2.10 9.97
N SER A 131 44.31 2.94 8.96
CA SER A 131 43.31 2.70 7.92
C SER A 131 43.96 2.41 6.58
N LEU A 132 43.58 1.27 6.03
CA LEU A 132 43.91 0.76 4.71
C LEU A 132 42.63 0.53 3.89
N ARG A 133 41.56 1.27 4.19
CA ARG A 133 40.23 1.13 3.56
C ARG A 133 40.27 1.46 2.06
N SER A 134 39.44 0.79 1.25
CA SER A 134 39.31 1.07 -0.19
C SER A 134 40.64 0.92 -0.94
N ASN A 135 41.32 -0.21 -0.74
CA ASN A 135 42.57 -0.56 -1.43
C ASN A 135 42.44 -1.92 -2.14
N GLU A 136 43.52 -2.39 -2.77
CA GLU A 136 43.54 -3.64 -3.54
C GLU A 136 44.16 -4.82 -2.77
N ILE A 137 44.29 -4.74 -1.44
CA ILE A 137 44.98 -5.76 -0.64
C ILE A 137 44.24 -7.10 -0.74
N ARG A 138 44.97 -8.17 -1.10
CA ARG A 138 44.40 -9.51 -1.38
C ARG A 138 44.71 -10.57 -0.33
N VAL A 139 45.85 -10.45 0.33
CA VAL A 139 46.37 -11.45 1.27
C VAL A 139 46.97 -10.74 2.48
N LEU A 140 46.68 -11.24 3.68
CA LEU A 140 47.45 -10.90 4.88
C LEU A 140 48.40 -12.05 5.18
N SER A 141 49.70 -11.79 5.02
CA SER A 141 50.80 -12.73 5.29
C SER A 141 50.99 -12.97 6.80
N ASP A 142 51.74 -14.01 7.16
CA ASP A 142 52.10 -14.27 8.56
C ASP A 142 52.93 -13.11 9.14
N LEU A 143 52.62 -12.71 10.38
CA LEU A 143 53.34 -11.70 11.16
C LEU A 143 53.37 -10.27 10.57
N VAL A 144 52.54 -9.98 9.56
CA VAL A 144 52.52 -8.68 8.84
C VAL A 144 52.27 -7.46 9.74
N PHE A 145 51.59 -7.62 10.88
CA PHE A 145 51.37 -6.55 11.85
C PHE A 145 52.17 -6.72 13.17
N SER A 146 53.12 -7.65 13.23
CA SER A 146 53.74 -8.08 14.50
C SER A 146 54.62 -7.02 15.18
N GLU A 147 55.12 -6.03 14.42
CA GLU A 147 55.91 -4.91 14.95
C GLU A 147 55.02 -3.81 15.55
N TYR A 148 53.74 -3.74 15.15
CA TYR A 148 52.80 -2.66 15.48
C TYR A 148 52.05 -2.94 16.80
N SER A 149 52.77 -3.32 17.85
CA SER A 149 52.19 -3.74 19.14
C SER A 149 51.39 -2.64 19.88
N ALA A 150 51.54 -1.36 19.49
CA ALA A 150 50.78 -0.23 20.01
C ALA A 150 49.41 -0.03 19.32
N LEU A 151 49.12 -0.74 18.23
CA LEU A 151 47.96 -0.52 17.38
C LEU A 151 46.65 -0.87 18.12
N GLU A 152 45.76 0.12 18.27
CA GLU A 152 44.45 -0.03 18.91
C GLU A 152 43.31 -0.23 17.92
N ARG A 153 43.41 0.32 16.70
CA ARG A 153 42.34 0.29 15.69
C ARG A 153 42.90 0.00 14.31
N LEU A 154 42.33 -1.01 13.64
CA LEU A 154 42.72 -1.45 12.30
C LEU A 154 41.51 -1.52 11.36
N PHE A 155 41.58 -0.77 10.26
CA PHE A 155 40.53 -0.64 9.26
C PHE A 155 41.03 -1.22 7.92
N LEU A 156 40.41 -2.31 7.47
CA LEU A 156 40.75 -3.06 6.25
C LEU A 156 39.52 -3.25 5.36
N GLN A 157 38.48 -2.42 5.52
CA GLN A 157 37.23 -2.59 4.77
C GLN A 157 37.39 -2.27 3.27
N ASN A 158 36.47 -2.78 2.45
CA ASN A 158 36.43 -2.53 1.01
C ASN A 158 37.80 -2.83 0.36
N ASN A 159 38.29 -4.05 0.58
CA ASN A 159 39.51 -4.56 -0.01
C ASN A 159 39.19 -5.86 -0.76
N SER A 160 40.20 -6.46 -1.40
CA SER A 160 40.05 -7.73 -2.11
C SER A 160 40.55 -8.93 -1.29
N LEU A 161 40.49 -8.87 0.05
CA LEU A 161 41.08 -9.89 0.93
C LEU A 161 40.36 -11.23 0.76
N GLN A 162 41.10 -12.23 0.26
CA GLN A 162 40.61 -13.60 0.09
C GLN A 162 41.23 -14.56 1.12
N HIS A 163 42.47 -14.29 1.54
CA HIS A 163 43.22 -15.17 2.43
C HIS A 163 43.88 -14.38 3.57
N ILE A 164 43.56 -14.76 4.81
CA ILE A 164 44.20 -14.24 6.01
C ILE A 164 45.00 -15.39 6.62
N SER A 165 46.32 -15.23 6.70
CA SER A 165 47.18 -16.26 7.31
C SER A 165 46.93 -16.38 8.81
N LYS A 166 47.18 -17.56 9.36
CA LYS A 166 46.88 -17.89 10.75
C LYS A 166 47.57 -16.97 11.76
N ASN A 167 48.77 -16.45 11.44
CA ASN A 167 49.52 -15.58 12.34
C ASN A 167 49.54 -14.12 11.86
N ALA A 168 48.63 -13.71 10.96
CA ALA A 168 48.61 -12.35 10.40
C ALA A 168 48.46 -11.27 11.48
N PHE A 169 47.57 -11.48 12.45
CA PHE A 169 47.30 -10.55 13.56
C PHE A 169 48.09 -10.88 14.85
N SER A 170 49.17 -11.67 14.76
CA SER A 170 49.99 -12.01 15.94
C SER A 170 50.77 -10.79 16.42
N GLY A 171 50.92 -10.62 17.74
CA GLY A 171 51.55 -9.46 18.37
C GLY A 171 50.64 -8.24 18.63
N LEU A 172 49.42 -8.20 18.07
CA LEU A 172 48.46 -7.11 18.22
C LEU A 172 47.68 -7.14 19.56
N HIS A 173 48.42 -7.12 20.67
CA HIS A 173 47.87 -7.31 22.02
C HIS A 173 46.96 -6.18 22.53
N ASN A 174 47.14 -4.96 22.00
CA ASN A 174 46.36 -3.76 22.38
C ASN A 174 45.23 -3.43 21.39
N LEU A 175 45.01 -4.27 20.36
CA LEU A 175 44.00 -4.00 19.34
C LEU A 175 42.59 -4.14 19.95
N LYS A 176 41.84 -3.03 19.96
CA LYS A 176 40.47 -2.92 20.48
C LYS A 176 39.42 -3.05 19.38
N ARG A 177 39.72 -2.57 18.16
CA ARG A 177 38.76 -2.56 17.04
C ARG A 177 39.38 -3.08 15.75
N LEU A 178 38.73 -4.05 15.13
CA LEU A 178 39.12 -4.65 13.85
C LEU A 178 37.93 -4.66 12.88
N PHE A 179 38.10 -4.01 11.73
CA PHE A 179 37.09 -3.95 10.66
C PHE A 179 37.61 -4.61 9.40
N LEU A 180 36.95 -5.70 8.97
CA LEU A 180 37.28 -6.50 7.79
C LEU A 180 36.13 -6.55 6.77
N SER A 181 35.10 -5.73 6.95
CA SER A 181 33.87 -5.72 6.13
C SER A 181 34.14 -5.46 4.64
N GLU A 182 33.21 -5.85 3.77
CA GLU A 182 33.32 -5.68 2.31
C GLU A 182 34.62 -6.29 1.75
N ASN A 183 34.81 -7.59 1.97
CA ASN A 183 35.97 -8.37 1.53
C ASN A 183 35.52 -9.77 1.05
N LEU A 184 36.44 -10.66 0.64
CA LEU A 184 36.13 -11.96 0.03
C LEU A 184 36.57 -13.16 0.91
N ILE A 185 36.49 -13.02 2.24
CA ILE A 185 37.00 -13.95 3.25
C ILE A 185 36.05 -15.14 3.46
N ALA A 186 36.03 -16.07 2.51
CA ALA A 186 35.14 -17.24 2.54
C ALA A 186 35.31 -18.15 3.78
N SER A 187 36.50 -18.18 4.41
CA SER A 187 36.79 -18.98 5.60
C SER A 187 37.94 -18.41 6.43
N LEU A 188 37.91 -18.67 7.75
CA LEU A 188 38.95 -18.27 8.70
C LEU A 188 39.67 -19.49 9.30
N SER A 189 40.99 -19.40 9.43
CA SER A 189 41.80 -20.44 10.09
C SER A 189 41.58 -20.47 11.62
N PRO A 190 41.49 -21.65 12.26
CA PRO A 190 41.41 -21.75 13.71
C PRO A 190 42.63 -21.10 14.39
N GLY A 191 42.36 -20.12 15.26
CA GLY A 191 43.39 -19.35 15.95
C GLY A 191 43.93 -18.13 15.19
N VAL A 192 43.29 -17.68 14.11
CA VAL A 192 43.66 -16.42 13.41
C VAL A 192 43.69 -15.18 14.32
N PHE A 193 42.94 -15.19 15.42
CA PHE A 193 42.84 -14.11 16.41
C PHE A 193 43.60 -14.41 17.73
N ARG A 194 44.66 -15.23 17.70
CA ARG A 194 45.28 -15.85 18.90
C ARG A 194 45.71 -14.87 20.01
N ASP A 195 46.05 -13.65 19.64
CA ASP A 195 46.74 -12.66 20.48
C ASP A 195 45.92 -11.40 20.76
N LEU A 196 44.68 -11.34 20.26
CA LEU A 196 43.79 -10.17 20.27
C LEU A 196 43.02 -10.03 21.61
N TYR A 197 43.77 -9.97 22.71
CA TYR A 197 43.20 -10.07 24.06
C TYR A 197 42.32 -8.88 24.47
N GLN A 198 42.57 -7.69 23.91
CA GLN A 198 41.81 -6.47 24.16
C GLN A 198 40.73 -6.18 23.11
N LEU A 199 40.48 -7.09 22.15
CA LEU A 199 39.54 -6.81 21.06
C LEU A 199 38.10 -6.76 21.59
N GLU A 200 37.54 -5.54 21.58
CA GLU A 200 36.17 -5.22 21.97
C GLU A 200 35.22 -5.33 20.76
N TRP A 201 35.70 -4.95 19.57
CA TRP A 201 34.91 -4.82 18.35
C TRP A 201 35.48 -5.62 17.19
N LEU A 202 34.67 -6.53 16.64
CA LEU A 202 34.95 -7.21 15.38
C LEU A 202 33.76 -7.05 14.41
N SER A 203 34.02 -6.47 13.23
CA SER A 203 33.04 -6.38 12.14
C SER A 203 33.59 -7.04 10.88
N MET A 204 32.81 -7.96 10.32
CA MET A 204 33.10 -8.72 9.10
C MET A 204 31.86 -8.78 8.18
N VAL A 205 31.19 -7.65 7.99
CA VAL A 205 29.99 -7.54 7.15
C VAL A 205 30.32 -7.86 5.69
N ASP A 206 29.46 -8.60 5.00
CA ASP A 206 29.61 -8.93 3.57
C ASP A 206 30.98 -9.53 3.22
N THR A 207 31.49 -10.45 4.05
CA THR A 207 32.77 -11.14 3.80
C THR A 207 32.65 -12.52 3.15
N LEU A 208 31.43 -12.93 2.76
CA LEU A 208 31.10 -14.25 2.22
C LEU A 208 31.39 -15.44 3.17
N LEU A 209 31.61 -15.19 4.46
CA LEU A 209 32.03 -16.19 5.44
C LEU A 209 31.01 -17.32 5.60
N GLN A 210 31.41 -18.57 5.34
CA GLN A 210 30.48 -19.71 5.36
C GLN A 210 30.29 -20.35 6.74
N GLN A 211 31.27 -20.19 7.63
CA GLN A 211 31.27 -20.75 8.98
C GLN A 211 32.28 -20.03 9.88
N LEU A 212 31.97 -19.95 11.17
CA LEU A 212 32.91 -19.46 12.19
C LEU A 212 33.92 -20.56 12.59
N PRO A 213 35.17 -20.18 12.94
CA PRO A 213 36.15 -21.09 13.53
C PRO A 213 35.59 -21.87 14.73
N HIS A 214 35.87 -23.17 14.75
CA HIS A 214 35.44 -24.10 15.81
C HIS A 214 36.65 -24.82 16.42
N PRO A 215 36.63 -25.13 17.74
CA PRO A 215 35.67 -24.67 18.75
C PRO A 215 36.00 -23.28 19.32
N SER A 216 35.06 -22.69 20.06
CA SER A 216 35.26 -21.52 20.94
C SER A 216 35.84 -20.26 20.25
N PHE A 217 35.04 -19.59 19.41
CA PHE A 217 35.44 -18.40 18.64
C PHE A 217 36.12 -17.32 19.49
N CYS A 218 35.49 -16.92 20.61
CA CYS A 218 36.00 -15.87 21.50
C CYS A 218 37.09 -16.37 22.49
N GLN A 219 37.64 -17.59 22.35
CA GLN A 219 38.66 -18.09 23.29
C GLN A 219 39.91 -17.20 23.36
N HIS A 220 40.27 -16.57 22.23
CA HIS A 220 41.43 -15.69 22.12
C HIS A 220 41.05 -14.20 22.13
N MET A 221 39.75 -13.88 22.17
CA MET A 221 39.18 -12.53 22.22
C MET A 221 38.23 -12.42 23.43
N PRO A 222 38.73 -12.54 24.68
CA PRO A 222 37.90 -12.56 25.89
C PRO A 222 37.30 -11.19 26.25
N ALA A 223 37.73 -10.12 25.56
CA ALA A 223 37.19 -8.77 25.67
C ALA A 223 36.09 -8.45 24.66
N LEU A 224 35.69 -9.40 23.79
CA LEU A 224 34.78 -9.12 22.68
C LEU A 224 33.36 -8.83 23.17
N ASP A 225 32.96 -7.57 22.95
CA ASP A 225 31.68 -7.00 23.37
C ASP A 225 30.74 -6.79 22.15
N TRP A 226 31.29 -6.52 20.97
CA TRP A 226 30.55 -6.38 19.70
C TRP A 226 31.06 -7.36 18.62
N LEU A 227 30.14 -8.18 18.09
CA LEU A 227 30.41 -9.08 16.96
C LEU A 227 29.38 -8.89 15.86
N ASP A 228 29.86 -8.45 14.71
CA ASP A 228 29.06 -8.15 13.54
C ASP A 228 29.48 -9.01 12.33
N LEU A 229 28.51 -9.79 11.85
CA LEU A 229 28.64 -10.82 10.84
C LEU A 229 27.50 -10.75 9.81
N GLU A 230 26.89 -9.57 9.62
CA GLU A 230 25.87 -9.31 8.60
C GLU A 230 26.32 -9.70 7.17
N GLY A 231 25.38 -10.05 6.28
CA GLY A 231 25.65 -10.30 4.85
C GLY A 231 26.47 -11.56 4.52
N ASN A 232 26.72 -12.43 5.50
CA ASN A 232 27.56 -13.61 5.34
C ASN A 232 26.78 -14.87 4.89
N GLN A 233 27.47 -16.00 4.80
CA GLN A 233 26.89 -17.27 4.32
C GLN A 233 26.78 -18.32 5.44
N ILE A 234 26.76 -17.90 6.71
CA ILE A 234 26.77 -18.78 7.88
C ILE A 234 25.49 -19.64 7.91
N GLN A 235 25.65 -20.96 7.99
CA GLN A 235 24.52 -21.92 7.96
C GLN A 235 24.17 -22.54 9.32
N ASN A 236 25.16 -22.70 10.19
CA ASN A 236 25.06 -23.40 11.47
C ASN A 236 25.64 -22.54 12.59
N LEU A 237 24.91 -22.40 13.69
CA LEU A 237 25.36 -21.73 14.90
C LEU A 237 25.10 -22.67 16.09
N ASN A 238 26.15 -23.07 16.80
CA ASN A 238 26.07 -24.05 17.87
C ASN A 238 26.68 -23.48 19.16
N PHE A 239 26.20 -23.95 20.32
CA PHE A 239 26.76 -23.60 21.65
C PHE A 239 28.28 -23.67 21.73
N SER A 240 28.92 -24.68 21.13
CA SER A 240 30.38 -24.87 21.15
C SER A 240 31.19 -23.79 20.42
N ILE A 241 30.56 -22.98 19.55
CA ILE A 241 31.19 -21.86 18.86
C ILE A 241 31.22 -20.64 19.79
N LEU A 242 30.08 -20.33 20.43
CA LEU A 242 29.89 -19.12 21.25
C LEU A 242 30.16 -19.33 22.75
N LYS A 243 30.56 -20.53 23.17
CA LYS A 243 30.72 -20.92 24.59
C LYS A 243 31.56 -19.95 25.43
N THR A 244 32.59 -19.35 24.83
CA THR A 244 33.55 -18.44 25.50
C THR A 244 33.21 -16.96 25.38
N CYS A 245 32.19 -16.58 24.59
CA CYS A 245 31.83 -15.19 24.30
C CYS A 245 31.01 -14.56 25.45
N SER A 246 31.52 -14.62 26.68
CA SER A 246 30.76 -14.32 27.90
C SER A 246 30.52 -12.83 28.16
N LYS A 247 31.32 -11.94 27.54
CA LYS A 247 31.10 -10.49 27.63
C LYS A 247 30.20 -9.91 26.55
N LEU A 248 29.98 -10.63 25.45
CA LEU A 248 29.32 -10.14 24.25
C LEU A 248 27.97 -9.47 24.55
N GLU A 249 27.87 -8.19 24.19
CA GLU A 249 26.67 -7.36 24.38
C GLU A 249 25.86 -7.24 23.07
N VAL A 250 26.51 -7.27 21.91
CA VAL A 250 25.85 -7.18 20.59
C VAL A 250 26.30 -8.32 19.65
N LEU A 251 25.32 -9.01 19.07
CA LEU A 251 25.52 -10.06 18.06
C LEU A 251 24.62 -9.83 16.85
N LEU A 252 25.23 -9.41 15.73
CA LEU A 252 24.54 -9.21 14.46
C LEU A 252 24.85 -10.37 13.51
N LEU A 253 23.80 -11.08 13.11
CA LEU A 253 23.84 -12.25 12.23
C LEU A 253 22.76 -12.14 11.13
N MET A 254 22.31 -10.93 10.81
CA MET A 254 21.31 -10.72 9.76
C MET A 254 21.85 -11.06 8.36
N ASP A 255 20.93 -11.30 7.42
CA ASP A 255 21.23 -11.63 6.02
C ASP A 255 22.23 -12.79 5.84
N ASN A 256 22.08 -13.79 6.71
CA ASN A 256 22.83 -15.05 6.67
C ASN A 256 21.97 -16.23 6.18
N ARG A 257 22.48 -17.46 6.27
CA ARG A 257 21.83 -18.68 5.77
C ARG A 257 21.47 -19.67 6.90
N ILE A 258 21.31 -19.18 8.13
CA ILE A 258 21.07 -19.99 9.33
C ILE A 258 19.72 -20.69 9.20
N ARG A 259 19.71 -22.02 9.28
CA ARG A 259 18.49 -22.84 9.09
C ARG A 259 17.84 -23.29 10.39
N ARG A 260 18.64 -23.43 11.45
CA ARG A 260 18.26 -23.92 12.78
C ARG A 260 19.13 -23.25 13.82
N VAL A 261 18.53 -22.91 14.95
CA VAL A 261 19.23 -22.52 16.17
C VAL A 261 19.02 -23.67 17.17
N PRO A 262 20.04 -24.52 17.44
CA PRO A 262 19.94 -25.58 18.44
C PRO A 262 19.69 -25.04 19.85
N GLU A 263 19.16 -25.90 20.72
CA GLU A 263 19.00 -25.60 22.14
C GLU A 263 20.33 -25.15 22.77
N ASN A 264 20.24 -24.21 23.72
CA ASN A 264 21.37 -23.67 24.49
C ASN A 264 22.45 -22.93 23.67
N THR A 265 22.24 -22.66 22.37
CA THR A 265 23.22 -21.93 21.53
C THR A 265 23.66 -20.58 22.13
N PHE A 266 22.74 -19.86 22.78
CA PHE A 266 23.01 -18.58 23.44
C PHE A 266 23.18 -18.70 24.97
N GLN A 267 23.46 -19.88 25.52
CA GLN A 267 23.51 -20.10 26.98
C GLN A 267 24.64 -19.30 27.66
N SER A 268 25.78 -19.13 27.00
CA SER A 268 26.93 -18.39 27.55
C SER A 268 26.83 -16.87 27.44
N LEU A 269 25.88 -16.33 26.67
CA LEU A 269 25.81 -14.89 26.32
C LEU A 269 24.98 -14.10 27.35
N TRP A 270 25.28 -14.25 28.63
CA TRP A 270 24.49 -13.67 29.73
C TRP A 270 24.53 -12.13 29.83
N LYS A 271 25.36 -11.49 29.01
CA LYS A 271 25.47 -10.04 28.83
C LYS A 271 24.73 -9.50 27.59
N LEU A 272 24.26 -10.37 26.69
CA LEU A 272 23.77 -9.95 25.37
C LEU A 272 22.55 -9.03 25.49
N ALA A 273 22.70 -7.79 25.02
CA ALA A 273 21.69 -6.76 24.99
C ALA A 273 20.97 -6.71 23.64
N GLU A 274 21.67 -6.98 22.54
CA GLU A 274 21.11 -6.99 21.18
C GLU A 274 21.44 -8.28 20.42
N LEU A 275 20.39 -8.92 19.90
CA LEU A 275 20.50 -10.10 19.03
C LEU A 275 19.70 -9.87 17.75
N ASN A 276 20.40 -9.82 16.62
CA ASN A 276 19.78 -9.74 15.31
C ASN A 276 20.02 -11.03 14.51
N LEU A 277 18.93 -11.72 14.17
CA LEU A 277 18.86 -12.93 13.36
C LEU A 277 17.94 -12.73 12.13
N SER A 278 17.67 -11.48 11.71
CA SER A 278 16.75 -11.22 10.60
C SER A 278 17.24 -11.77 9.27
N SER A 279 16.33 -11.88 8.29
CA SER A 279 16.65 -12.27 6.91
C SER A 279 17.38 -13.62 6.79
N ASN A 280 17.14 -14.53 7.73
CA ASN A 280 17.72 -15.87 7.74
C ASN A 280 16.71 -16.93 7.26
N ARG A 281 17.01 -18.21 7.43
CA ARG A 281 16.19 -19.34 6.95
C ARG A 281 15.69 -20.22 8.09
N ILE A 282 15.49 -19.64 9.27
CA ILE A 282 15.08 -20.34 10.49
C ILE A 282 13.61 -20.77 10.34
N LYS A 283 13.34 -22.08 10.43
CA LYS A 283 11.99 -22.63 10.29
C LYS A 283 11.25 -22.85 11.61
N GLU A 284 12.01 -23.23 12.64
CA GLU A 284 11.51 -23.48 13.99
C GLU A 284 12.58 -23.03 14.99
N LEU A 285 12.12 -22.44 16.11
CA LEU A 285 12.94 -22.12 17.27
C LEU A 285 12.60 -23.12 18.39
N PRO A 286 13.59 -23.74 19.05
CA PRO A 286 13.33 -24.53 20.25
C PRO A 286 12.70 -23.72 21.38
N LYS A 287 11.95 -24.41 22.24
CA LYS A 287 11.40 -23.79 23.46
C LYS A 287 12.53 -23.28 24.34
N ASN A 288 12.34 -22.11 24.97
CA ASN A 288 13.32 -21.47 25.84
C ASN A 288 14.65 -21.03 25.16
N THR A 289 14.74 -20.95 23.82
CA THR A 289 15.96 -20.51 23.11
C THR A 289 16.59 -19.22 23.68
N PHE A 290 15.77 -18.25 24.06
CA PHE A 290 16.21 -16.95 24.61
C PHE A 290 16.19 -16.87 26.14
N LYS A 291 15.95 -17.98 26.86
CA LYS A 291 15.78 -17.98 28.32
C LYS A 291 17.05 -17.56 29.08
N SER A 292 18.23 -17.90 28.59
CA SER A 292 19.51 -17.43 29.16
C SER A 292 19.68 -15.92 29.07
N LEU A 293 19.08 -15.29 28.06
CA LEU A 293 19.20 -13.86 27.75
C LEU A 293 18.16 -12.99 28.49
N SER A 294 17.27 -13.63 29.27
CA SER A 294 16.10 -13.01 29.94
C SER A 294 16.39 -11.76 30.78
N LYS A 295 17.61 -11.62 31.30
CA LYS A 295 18.03 -10.48 32.15
C LYS A 295 18.75 -9.37 31.39
N SER A 296 19.34 -9.67 30.24
CA SER A 296 20.22 -8.75 29.50
C SER A 296 19.57 -8.21 28.23
N LEU A 297 18.75 -9.02 27.55
CA LEU A 297 18.28 -8.73 26.20
C LEU A 297 17.28 -7.56 26.19
N LEU A 298 17.66 -6.50 25.46
CA LEU A 298 16.88 -5.29 25.23
C LEU A 298 16.30 -5.26 23.81
N LYS A 299 17.03 -5.77 22.82
CA LYS A 299 16.63 -5.83 21.41
C LYS A 299 16.69 -7.26 20.88
N LEU A 300 15.60 -7.69 20.26
CA LEU A 300 15.50 -8.97 19.56
C LEU A 300 14.89 -8.76 18.18
N ASN A 301 15.66 -9.05 17.13
CA ASN A 301 15.17 -9.08 15.77
C ASN A 301 15.27 -10.50 15.20
N ILE A 302 14.13 -11.05 14.79
CA ILE A 302 14.03 -12.35 14.11
C ILE A 302 13.26 -12.25 12.78
N SER A 303 13.06 -11.03 12.26
CA SER A 303 12.23 -10.75 11.09
C SER A 303 12.69 -11.48 9.82
N HIS A 304 11.81 -11.57 8.82
CA HIS A 304 12.06 -12.18 7.51
C HIS A 304 12.66 -13.60 7.57
N ASN A 305 12.29 -14.37 8.60
CA ASN A 305 12.58 -15.80 8.70
C ASN A 305 11.33 -16.62 8.36
N SER A 306 11.51 -17.79 7.74
CA SER A 306 10.42 -18.71 7.38
C SER A 306 9.87 -19.51 8.58
N LEU A 307 9.61 -18.84 9.70
CA LEU A 307 9.13 -19.44 10.94
C LEU A 307 7.68 -19.92 10.79
N LEU A 308 7.44 -21.21 11.05
CA LEU A 308 6.11 -21.81 10.92
C LEU A 308 5.15 -21.46 12.07
N ARG A 309 5.69 -21.12 13.24
CA ARG A 309 4.94 -20.87 14.48
C ARG A 309 5.81 -20.18 15.52
N ILE A 310 5.19 -19.34 16.33
CA ILE A 310 5.78 -18.73 17.52
C ILE A 310 4.97 -19.19 18.74
N ASP A 311 5.62 -19.84 19.69
CA ASP A 311 5.02 -20.29 20.95
C ASP A 311 5.16 -19.18 22.03
N PRO A 312 4.13 -18.91 22.87
CA PRO A 312 4.22 -17.90 23.93
C PRO A 312 5.43 -18.06 24.88
N SER A 313 5.93 -19.29 25.04
CA SER A 313 7.11 -19.57 25.88
C SER A 313 8.42 -18.99 25.34
N HIS A 314 8.49 -18.60 24.06
CA HIS A 314 9.68 -17.97 23.49
C HIS A 314 9.97 -16.59 24.10
N PHE A 315 8.91 -15.84 24.44
CA PHE A 315 9.01 -14.46 24.95
C PHE A 315 8.67 -14.33 26.44
N SER A 316 8.11 -15.38 27.07
CA SER A 316 7.63 -15.36 28.46
C SER A 316 8.66 -14.92 29.51
N HIS A 317 9.95 -15.08 29.20
CA HIS A 317 11.06 -14.72 30.08
C HIS A 317 11.71 -13.36 29.76
N LEU A 318 11.38 -12.71 28.64
CA LEU A 318 12.08 -11.51 28.14
C LEU A 318 11.55 -10.21 28.77
N THR A 319 11.47 -10.13 30.10
CA THR A 319 10.76 -9.05 30.80
C THR A 319 11.36 -7.65 30.62
N HIS A 320 12.65 -7.56 30.27
CA HIS A 320 13.38 -6.31 30.06
C HIS A 320 13.40 -5.81 28.61
N LEU A 321 12.90 -6.62 27.67
CA LEU A 321 12.95 -6.33 26.23
C LEU A 321 12.25 -5.00 25.90
N GLN A 322 12.92 -4.17 25.11
CA GLN A 322 12.51 -2.83 24.73
C GLN A 322 12.10 -2.73 23.26
N SER A 323 12.70 -3.54 22.38
CA SER A 323 12.32 -3.67 20.98
C SER A 323 12.24 -5.13 20.53
N LEU A 324 11.20 -5.45 19.76
CA LEU A 324 10.95 -6.78 19.20
C LEU A 324 10.52 -6.68 17.73
N ALA A 325 11.32 -7.23 16.81
CA ALA A 325 11.01 -7.24 15.39
C ALA A 325 10.60 -8.64 14.89
N LEU A 326 9.37 -8.70 14.34
CA LEU A 326 8.65 -9.88 13.84
C LEU A 326 8.06 -9.64 12.43
N GLU A 327 8.57 -8.64 11.71
CA GLU A 327 8.24 -8.39 10.29
C GLU A 327 8.60 -9.61 9.43
N GLY A 328 7.90 -9.86 8.32
CA GLY A 328 8.09 -11.05 7.50
C GLY A 328 7.72 -12.38 8.17
N ILE A 329 7.05 -12.37 9.34
CA ILE A 329 6.55 -13.56 10.03
C ILE A 329 5.04 -13.48 10.20
N GLU A 330 4.32 -14.44 9.64
CA GLU A 330 2.88 -14.61 9.88
C GLU A 330 2.64 -15.40 11.18
N ILE A 331 1.81 -14.87 12.06
CA ILE A 331 1.51 -15.48 13.37
C ILE A 331 0.01 -15.85 13.39
N PRO A 332 -0.36 -17.11 13.08
CA PRO A 332 -1.77 -17.48 12.91
C PRO A 332 -2.57 -17.45 14.22
N ASP A 333 -1.98 -17.92 15.33
CA ASP A 333 -2.61 -17.98 16.66
C ASP A 333 -2.12 -16.86 17.60
N ILE A 334 -1.97 -15.63 17.08
CA ILE A 334 -1.49 -14.49 17.87
C ILE A 334 -2.44 -14.16 19.03
N GLN A 335 -1.88 -13.97 20.24
CA GLN A 335 -2.67 -13.72 21.46
C GLN A 335 -2.00 -12.66 22.34
N THR A 336 -2.79 -11.79 22.96
CA THR A 336 -2.31 -10.72 23.87
C THR A 336 -1.38 -11.22 24.97
N LYS A 337 -1.65 -12.44 25.49
CA LYS A 337 -0.83 -13.10 26.52
C LYS A 337 0.61 -13.42 26.09
N MET A 338 0.92 -13.40 24.79
CA MET A 338 2.29 -13.59 24.27
C MET A 338 3.18 -12.37 24.59
N PHE A 339 2.62 -11.17 24.53
CA PHE A 339 3.37 -9.91 24.67
C PHE A 339 3.24 -9.29 26.08
N LEU A 340 2.22 -9.67 26.84
CA LEU A 340 1.95 -9.22 28.20
C LEU A 340 3.13 -9.36 29.21
N PRO A 341 4.02 -10.38 29.13
CA PRO A 341 5.19 -10.48 30.01
C PRO A 341 6.23 -9.37 29.79
N MET A 342 6.31 -8.83 28.57
CA MET A 342 7.31 -7.83 28.16
C MET A 342 6.80 -6.43 28.49
N LYS A 343 6.82 -6.09 29.79
CA LYS A 343 6.29 -4.82 30.32
C LYS A 343 7.07 -3.58 29.88
N ASN A 344 8.35 -3.74 29.56
CA ASN A 344 9.23 -2.65 29.15
C ASN A 344 9.26 -2.44 27.62
N LEU A 345 8.42 -3.17 26.87
CA LEU A 345 8.44 -3.17 25.42
C LEU A 345 7.91 -1.84 24.87
N SER A 346 8.80 -1.09 24.22
CA SER A 346 8.56 0.25 23.70
C SER A 346 8.24 0.24 22.20
N HIS A 347 8.90 -0.66 21.45
CA HIS A 347 8.80 -0.82 20.01
C HIS A 347 8.46 -2.27 19.64
N ILE A 348 7.53 -2.46 18.70
CA ILE A 348 7.25 -3.77 18.11
C ILE A 348 6.99 -3.64 16.60
N TYR A 349 7.52 -4.57 15.83
CA TYR A 349 7.38 -4.61 14.37
C TYR A 349 6.71 -5.92 13.99
N PHE A 350 5.64 -5.83 13.23
CA PHE A 350 4.85 -6.97 12.76
C PHE A 350 4.74 -6.94 11.24
N GLU A 351 4.38 -8.08 10.65
CA GLU A 351 3.99 -8.15 9.24
C GLU A 351 2.69 -7.38 8.95
N LYS A 352 1.69 -7.50 9.83
CA LYS A 352 0.31 -7.03 9.56
C LYS A 352 -0.13 -6.00 10.58
N PHE A 353 -0.70 -4.88 10.11
CA PHE A 353 -1.23 -3.78 10.93
C PHE A 353 -2.14 -4.28 12.08
N GLN A 354 -3.02 -5.25 11.79
CA GLN A 354 -3.94 -5.83 12.77
C GLN A 354 -3.24 -6.44 14.01
N TYR A 355 -2.00 -6.90 13.88
CA TYR A 355 -1.25 -7.50 14.99
C TYR A 355 -0.92 -6.47 16.09
N CYS A 356 -0.87 -5.18 15.78
CA CYS A 356 -0.72 -4.11 16.77
C CYS A 356 -1.84 -4.07 17.83
N SER A 357 -3.03 -4.58 17.52
CA SER A 357 -4.13 -4.67 18.48
C SER A 357 -3.87 -5.67 19.62
N TYR A 358 -2.98 -6.64 19.41
CA TYR A 358 -2.61 -7.66 20.41
C TYR A 358 -1.51 -7.20 21.38
N ALA A 359 -0.89 -6.04 21.14
CA ALA A 359 0.15 -5.47 21.99
C ALA A 359 -0.18 -4.00 22.41
N PRO A 360 -1.35 -3.73 23.01
CA PRO A 360 -1.85 -2.38 23.24
C PRO A 360 -1.08 -1.58 24.30
N HIS A 361 -0.17 -2.22 25.04
CA HIS A 361 0.72 -1.59 26.01
C HIS A 361 2.01 -1.02 25.39
N VAL A 362 2.31 -1.38 24.13
CA VAL A 362 3.52 -0.95 23.43
C VAL A 362 3.33 0.46 22.86
N ARG A 363 4.34 1.33 23.03
CA ARG A 363 4.26 2.76 22.65
C ARG A 363 4.28 2.98 21.13
N SER A 364 5.06 2.19 20.40
CA SER A 364 5.21 2.28 18.95
C SER A 364 5.06 0.88 18.33
N CYS A 365 4.11 0.74 17.41
CA CYS A 365 3.89 -0.51 16.67
C CYS A 365 3.87 -0.23 15.16
N LYS A 366 4.63 -1.02 14.39
CA LYS A 366 4.66 -0.98 12.92
C LYS A 366 4.08 -2.27 12.30
N PRO A 367 3.49 -2.21 11.09
CA PRO A 367 3.26 -1.03 10.26
C PRO A 367 2.17 -0.11 10.84
N ASN A 368 2.22 1.18 10.50
CA ASN A 368 1.29 2.20 11.02
C ASN A 368 -0.03 2.28 10.21
N THR A 369 -0.12 1.54 9.11
CA THR A 369 -1.22 1.55 8.14
C THR A 369 -1.24 0.25 7.33
N ASP A 370 -2.42 -0.20 6.93
CA ASP A 370 -2.64 -1.26 5.92
C ASP A 370 -2.91 -0.67 4.51
N GLY A 371 -2.71 0.65 4.35
CA GLY A 371 -3.06 1.42 3.15
C GLY A 371 -4.53 1.88 3.10
N ILE A 372 -5.40 1.37 3.96
CA ILE A 372 -6.82 1.73 4.07
C ILE A 372 -7.02 2.60 5.32
N SER A 373 -6.65 2.01 6.46
CA SER A 373 -6.71 2.47 7.83
C SER A 373 -5.34 2.97 8.29
N SER A 374 -5.32 3.81 9.31
CA SER A 374 -4.13 4.18 10.06
C SER A 374 -4.29 3.77 11.52
N PHE A 375 -3.23 3.88 12.31
CA PHE A 375 -3.29 3.67 13.77
C PHE A 375 -4.41 4.50 14.45
N GLU A 376 -4.66 5.71 13.95
CA GLU A 376 -5.60 6.67 14.50
C GLU A 376 -7.00 6.57 13.87
N ASP A 377 -7.12 6.34 12.56
CA ASP A 377 -8.38 6.51 11.81
C ASP A 377 -8.70 5.31 10.89
N LEU A 378 -10.00 4.99 10.74
CA LEU A 378 -10.47 3.90 9.86
C LEU A 378 -10.13 4.14 8.39
N LEU A 379 -10.22 5.39 7.92
CA LEU A 379 -9.82 5.78 6.57
C LEU A 379 -8.65 6.77 6.67
N ALA A 380 -7.42 6.33 6.39
CA ALA A 380 -6.22 7.15 6.58
C ALA A 380 -6.24 8.45 5.73
N ASN A 381 -6.78 8.41 4.51
CA ASN A 381 -6.75 9.53 3.58
C ASN A 381 -8.00 10.43 3.68
N MET A 382 -7.80 11.74 3.85
CA MET A 382 -8.87 12.74 3.91
C MET A 382 -9.75 12.76 2.64
N VAL A 383 -9.19 12.47 1.47
CA VAL A 383 -9.95 12.39 0.21
C VAL A 383 -10.92 11.20 0.23
N LEU A 384 -10.49 10.04 0.74
CA LEU A 384 -11.37 8.88 0.91
C LEU A 384 -12.52 9.21 1.87
N ARG A 385 -12.24 9.88 3.00
CA ARG A 385 -13.28 10.30 3.99
C ARG A 385 -14.36 11.17 3.35
N VAL A 386 -13.97 12.22 2.63
CA VAL A 386 -14.94 13.12 1.97
C VAL A 386 -15.75 12.35 0.93
N SER A 387 -15.09 11.50 0.15
CA SER A 387 -15.74 10.79 -0.96
C SER A 387 -16.67 9.66 -0.53
N VAL A 388 -16.43 8.98 0.59
CA VAL A 388 -17.41 8.01 1.15
C VAL A 388 -18.77 8.69 1.34
N TRP A 389 -18.81 9.89 1.94
CA TRP A 389 -20.05 10.64 2.12
C TRP A 389 -20.68 11.10 0.80
N VAL A 390 -19.87 11.65 -0.11
CA VAL A 390 -20.35 12.10 -1.43
C VAL A 390 -20.97 10.94 -2.21
N MET A 391 -20.29 9.80 -2.28
CA MET A 391 -20.77 8.61 -2.98
C MET A 391 -22.01 8.00 -2.30
N ALA A 392 -22.05 7.93 -0.97
CA ALA A 392 -23.24 7.47 -0.23
C ALA A 392 -24.49 8.33 -0.53
N PHE A 393 -24.36 9.67 -0.52
CA PHE A 393 -25.48 10.55 -0.82
C PHE A 393 -25.91 10.48 -2.29
N ILE A 394 -24.98 10.44 -3.24
CA ILE A 394 -25.31 10.34 -4.67
C ILE A 394 -26.01 9.01 -4.99
N THR A 395 -25.48 7.89 -4.47
CA THR A 395 -26.07 6.56 -4.70
C THR A 395 -27.46 6.43 -4.08
N CYS A 396 -27.64 6.74 -2.78
CA CYS A 396 -28.95 6.66 -2.14
C CYS A 396 -29.96 7.66 -2.72
N PHE A 397 -29.64 8.95 -2.75
CA PHE A 397 -30.61 9.98 -3.15
C PHE A 397 -30.90 9.95 -4.66
N GLY A 398 -29.88 9.68 -5.49
CA GLY A 398 -30.03 9.53 -6.93
C GLY A 398 -30.97 8.39 -7.29
N ASN A 399 -30.76 7.20 -6.73
CA ASN A 399 -31.62 6.04 -7.01
C ASN A 399 -33.04 6.22 -6.44
N LEU A 400 -33.19 6.77 -5.23
CA LEU A 400 -34.50 7.06 -4.64
C LEU A 400 -35.31 8.07 -5.49
N LEU A 401 -34.67 9.12 -6.01
CA LEU A 401 -35.28 10.09 -6.92
C LEU A 401 -35.79 9.41 -8.19
N VAL A 402 -35.01 8.49 -8.78
CA VAL A 402 -35.41 7.75 -9.99
C VAL A 402 -36.59 6.82 -9.73
N ILE A 403 -36.61 6.12 -8.59
CA ILE A 403 -37.76 5.30 -8.16
C ILE A 403 -39.01 6.17 -8.00
N GLY A 404 -38.90 7.34 -7.36
CA GLY A 404 -40.00 8.29 -7.18
C GLY A 404 -40.54 8.82 -8.51
N MET A 405 -39.67 9.38 -9.35
CA MET A 405 -40.04 9.94 -10.66
C MET A 405 -40.70 8.89 -11.55
N ARG A 406 -40.15 7.68 -11.64
CA ARG A 406 -40.73 6.56 -12.41
C ARG A 406 -41.96 5.90 -11.74
N SER A 407 -42.36 6.35 -10.56
CA SER A 407 -43.62 5.94 -9.91
C SER A 407 -44.73 6.97 -10.08
N LEU A 408 -44.39 8.26 -10.20
CA LEU A 408 -45.34 9.34 -10.49
C LEU A 408 -45.69 9.44 -11.98
N ILE A 409 -44.75 9.12 -12.87
CA ILE A 409 -44.96 9.19 -14.33
C ILE A 409 -45.49 7.84 -14.84
N ARG A 410 -46.67 7.83 -15.45
CA ARG A 410 -47.31 6.65 -16.06
C ARG A 410 -46.54 6.23 -17.31
N ALA A 411 -45.60 5.31 -17.18
CA ALA A 411 -44.71 4.87 -18.25
C ALA A 411 -45.44 4.03 -19.32
N GLU A 412 -45.06 4.24 -20.58
CA GLU A 412 -45.58 3.51 -21.75
C GLU A 412 -45.26 2.00 -21.70
N ASN A 413 -44.10 1.63 -21.12
CA ASN A 413 -43.67 0.24 -20.93
C ASN A 413 -43.51 -0.10 -19.43
N ASN A 414 -44.58 -0.60 -18.82
CA ASN A 414 -44.62 -0.93 -17.38
C ASN A 414 -43.54 -1.93 -16.93
N LEU A 415 -43.20 -2.94 -17.74
CA LEU A 415 -42.21 -3.96 -17.36
C LEU A 415 -40.80 -3.41 -17.23
N HIS A 416 -40.32 -2.72 -18.26
CA HIS A 416 -38.99 -2.10 -18.25
C HIS A 416 -38.85 -1.04 -17.14
N ALA A 417 -39.95 -0.34 -16.80
CA ALA A 417 -39.99 0.56 -15.65
C ALA A 417 -39.87 -0.17 -14.29
N VAL A 418 -40.41 -1.39 -14.16
CA VAL A 418 -40.22 -2.24 -12.96
C VAL A 418 -38.78 -2.72 -12.84
N CYS A 419 -38.17 -3.24 -13.92
CA CYS A 419 -36.78 -3.71 -13.89
C CYS A 419 -35.80 -2.60 -13.44
N ILE A 420 -35.97 -1.36 -13.92
CA ILE A 420 -35.14 -0.22 -13.50
C ILE A 420 -35.37 0.14 -12.02
N LYS A 421 -36.61 0.06 -11.51
CA LYS A 421 -36.85 0.27 -10.06
C LYS A 421 -36.15 -0.77 -9.21
N VAL A 422 -36.17 -2.03 -9.64
CA VAL A 422 -35.51 -3.14 -8.93
C VAL A 422 -33.98 -2.99 -8.94
N LEU A 423 -33.39 -2.50 -10.04
CA LEU A 423 -31.97 -2.14 -10.09
C LEU A 423 -31.64 -0.99 -9.13
N CYS A 424 -32.43 0.09 -9.15
CA CYS A 424 -32.25 1.20 -8.20
C CYS A 424 -32.39 0.77 -6.73
N CYS A 425 -33.20 -0.26 -6.42
CA CYS A 425 -33.27 -0.83 -5.07
C CYS A 425 -31.98 -1.55 -4.68
N ALA A 426 -31.32 -2.26 -5.61
CA ALA A 426 -30.01 -2.87 -5.37
C ALA A 426 -28.95 -1.78 -5.17
N ASP A 427 -28.85 -0.81 -6.09
CA ASP A 427 -27.89 0.31 -6.01
C ASP A 427 -28.02 1.16 -4.73
N CYS A 428 -29.24 1.27 -4.16
CA CYS A 428 -29.45 1.91 -2.86
C CYS A 428 -28.73 1.20 -1.70
N LEU A 429 -28.56 -0.12 -1.76
CA LEU A 429 -27.88 -0.90 -0.70
C LEU A 429 -26.37 -0.58 -0.64
N MET A 430 -25.73 -0.32 -1.79
CA MET A 430 -24.35 0.19 -1.85
C MET A 430 -24.20 1.53 -1.13
N GLY A 431 -25.16 2.43 -1.31
CA GLY A 431 -25.17 3.73 -0.62
C GLY A 431 -25.36 3.60 0.90
N VAL A 432 -26.20 2.66 1.35
CA VAL A 432 -26.37 2.34 2.78
C VAL A 432 -25.08 1.76 3.37
N TYR A 433 -24.40 0.86 2.66
CA TYR A 433 -23.07 0.35 3.05
C TYR A 433 -22.07 1.49 3.26
N LEU A 434 -21.88 2.37 2.26
CA LEU A 434 -20.96 3.49 2.35
C LEU A 434 -21.32 4.47 3.49
N PHE A 435 -22.62 4.73 3.69
CA PHE A 435 -23.09 5.57 4.79
C PHE A 435 -22.62 5.02 6.15
N PHE A 436 -22.77 3.71 6.39
CA PHE A 436 -22.30 3.11 7.63
C PHE A 436 -20.77 3.12 7.75
N VAL A 437 -20.02 2.86 6.68
CA VAL A 437 -18.55 3.01 6.69
C VAL A 437 -18.15 4.44 7.11
N GLY A 438 -18.83 5.46 6.58
CA GLY A 438 -18.60 6.86 6.97
C GLY A 438 -18.95 7.16 8.43
N VAL A 439 -20.03 6.57 8.97
CA VAL A 439 -20.40 6.69 10.38
C VAL A 439 -19.35 6.05 11.30
N PHE A 440 -18.82 4.87 10.94
CA PHE A 440 -17.80 4.19 11.75
C PHE A 440 -16.40 4.84 11.63
N ASP A 441 -16.04 5.47 10.51
CA ASP A 441 -14.84 6.34 10.43
C ASP A 441 -14.91 7.48 11.44
N VAL A 442 -16.06 8.17 11.51
CA VAL A 442 -16.27 9.25 12.48
C VAL A 442 -16.27 8.72 13.91
N LYS A 443 -16.84 7.54 14.17
CA LYS A 443 -16.90 6.92 15.50
C LYS A 443 -15.53 6.53 16.06
N PHE A 444 -14.61 6.07 15.22
CA PHE A 444 -13.31 5.54 15.66
C PHE A 444 -12.13 6.52 15.50
N ARG A 445 -12.40 7.75 15.06
CA ARG A 445 -11.41 8.80 14.80
C ARG A 445 -10.44 9.02 15.97
N GLY A 446 -9.15 9.08 15.67
CA GLY A 446 -8.06 9.26 16.63
C GLY A 446 -7.75 8.06 17.54
N GLN A 447 -8.52 6.96 17.48
CA GLN A 447 -8.39 5.80 18.37
C GLN A 447 -8.64 4.44 17.69
N TYR A 448 -8.55 4.36 16.35
CA TYR A 448 -8.95 3.17 15.60
C TYR A 448 -8.23 1.89 16.05
N ASN A 449 -6.90 1.89 16.24
CA ASN A 449 -6.15 0.67 16.61
C ASN A 449 -6.69 -0.03 17.89
N ARG A 450 -7.24 0.72 18.86
CA ARG A 450 -7.85 0.13 20.08
C ARG A 450 -9.16 -0.61 19.80
N ASN A 451 -9.88 -0.20 18.77
CA ASN A 451 -11.20 -0.71 18.40
C ASN A 451 -11.17 -1.56 17.13
N ALA A 452 -10.04 -1.66 16.42
CA ALA A 452 -9.93 -2.32 15.12
C ALA A 452 -10.34 -3.79 15.17
N LEU A 453 -9.84 -4.56 16.16
CA LEU A 453 -10.23 -5.96 16.37
C LEU A 453 -11.73 -6.09 16.67
N LEU A 454 -12.24 -5.27 17.61
CA LEU A 454 -13.65 -5.25 17.98
C LEU A 454 -14.56 -4.90 16.79
N TRP A 455 -14.13 -3.98 15.92
CA TRP A 455 -14.83 -3.59 14.71
C TRP A 455 -14.83 -4.73 13.67
N MET A 456 -13.65 -5.28 13.36
CA MET A 456 -13.50 -6.34 12.35
C MET A 456 -14.23 -7.63 12.74
N GLU A 457 -14.26 -7.99 14.02
CA GLU A 457 -15.00 -9.18 14.49
C GLU A 457 -16.52 -8.92 14.66
N SER A 458 -16.95 -7.65 14.69
CA SER A 458 -18.34 -7.26 14.96
C SER A 458 -19.37 -7.79 13.96
N MET A 459 -20.61 -7.94 14.43
CA MET A 459 -21.76 -8.25 13.57
C MET A 459 -22.10 -7.08 12.64
N GLU A 460 -21.82 -5.86 13.06
CA GLU A 460 -21.96 -4.63 12.29
C GLU A 460 -21.07 -4.67 11.03
N CYS A 461 -19.78 -4.98 11.15
CA CYS A 461 -18.88 -5.13 10.01
C CYS A 461 -19.35 -6.24 9.04
N ARG A 462 -19.73 -7.40 9.59
CA ARG A 462 -20.25 -8.54 8.79
C ARG A 462 -21.54 -8.19 8.03
N THR A 463 -22.46 -7.45 8.65
CA THR A 463 -23.74 -7.07 8.03
C THR A 463 -23.59 -5.98 6.97
N ILE A 464 -22.71 -4.99 7.15
CA ILE A 464 -22.46 -4.01 6.09
C ILE A 464 -21.72 -4.65 4.89
N GLY A 465 -20.80 -5.58 5.13
CA GLY A 465 -20.13 -6.34 4.08
C GLY A 465 -21.09 -7.22 3.26
N PHE A 466 -22.03 -7.88 3.94
CA PHE A 466 -23.14 -8.60 3.30
C PHE A 466 -23.98 -7.69 2.40
N LEU A 467 -24.33 -6.47 2.84
CA LEU A 467 -25.10 -5.51 2.03
C LEU A 467 -24.34 -5.07 0.78
N ALA A 468 -23.03 -4.81 0.89
CA ALA A 468 -22.19 -4.45 -0.24
C ALA A 468 -22.10 -5.57 -1.29
N MET A 469 -21.87 -6.81 -0.84
CA MET A 469 -21.80 -8.00 -1.70
C MET A 469 -23.14 -8.31 -2.38
N LEU A 470 -24.25 -8.24 -1.63
CA LEU A 470 -25.60 -8.38 -2.18
C LEU A 470 -25.88 -7.32 -3.26
N SER A 471 -25.49 -6.07 -2.98
CA SER A 471 -25.68 -4.95 -3.89
C SER A 471 -24.88 -5.09 -5.19
N SER A 472 -23.60 -5.49 -5.14
CA SER A 472 -22.77 -5.59 -6.34
C SER A 472 -23.28 -6.67 -7.29
N GLU A 473 -23.50 -7.89 -6.78
CA GLU A 473 -23.83 -9.05 -7.62
C GLU A 473 -25.25 -8.96 -8.19
N VAL A 474 -26.23 -8.52 -7.38
CA VAL A 474 -27.60 -8.31 -7.88
C VAL A 474 -27.61 -7.27 -8.99
N SER A 475 -26.81 -6.20 -8.87
CA SER A 475 -26.75 -5.15 -9.89
C SER A 475 -26.16 -5.65 -11.21
N VAL A 476 -25.05 -6.42 -11.18
CA VAL A 476 -24.47 -7.04 -12.41
C VAL A 476 -25.44 -8.00 -13.08
N LEU A 477 -26.12 -8.85 -12.30
CA LEU A 477 -27.09 -9.81 -12.83
C LEU A 477 -28.33 -9.11 -13.41
N LEU A 478 -28.82 -8.05 -12.78
CA LEU A 478 -29.92 -7.22 -13.28
C LEU A 478 -29.55 -6.45 -14.55
N LEU A 479 -28.32 -5.90 -14.61
CA LEU A 479 -27.77 -5.29 -15.83
C LEU A 479 -27.73 -6.33 -16.95
N THR A 480 -27.11 -7.49 -16.72
CA THR A 480 -27.05 -8.59 -17.68
C THR A 480 -28.45 -8.96 -18.20
N TYR A 481 -29.43 -9.13 -17.30
CA TYR A 481 -30.82 -9.40 -17.69
C TYR A 481 -31.45 -8.28 -18.55
N LEU A 482 -31.27 -7.01 -18.18
CA LEU A 482 -31.74 -5.86 -18.97
C LEU A 482 -31.15 -5.84 -20.38
N THR A 483 -29.87 -6.21 -20.55
CA THR A 483 -29.22 -6.27 -21.86
C THR A 483 -29.77 -7.42 -22.73
N LEU A 484 -29.99 -8.60 -22.13
CA LEU A 484 -30.60 -9.76 -22.79
C LEU A 484 -32.06 -9.49 -23.19
N GLU A 485 -32.85 -8.81 -22.35
CA GLU A 485 -34.22 -8.37 -22.67
C GLU A 485 -34.24 -7.53 -23.95
N LYS A 486 -33.30 -6.58 -24.10
CA LYS A 486 -33.21 -5.73 -25.29
C LYS A 486 -32.66 -6.46 -26.51
N PHE A 487 -31.65 -7.32 -26.34
CA PHE A 487 -31.14 -8.17 -27.40
C PHE A 487 -32.25 -9.03 -28.03
N LEU A 488 -33.05 -9.73 -27.23
CA LEU A 488 -34.15 -10.57 -27.73
C LEU A 488 -35.20 -9.76 -28.50
N VAL A 489 -35.59 -8.58 -27.98
CA VAL A 489 -36.62 -7.74 -28.61
C VAL A 489 -36.14 -7.09 -29.92
N ILE A 490 -34.85 -6.70 -30.01
CA ILE A 490 -34.30 -6.00 -31.17
C ILE A 490 -33.88 -6.98 -32.28
N VAL A 491 -33.21 -8.08 -31.92
CA VAL A 491 -32.67 -9.04 -32.91
C VAL A 491 -33.75 -10.01 -33.41
N PHE A 492 -34.76 -10.34 -32.61
CA PHE A 492 -35.84 -11.28 -32.97
C PHE A 492 -37.26 -10.67 -32.87
N PRO A 493 -37.56 -9.59 -33.62
CA PRO A 493 -38.77 -8.77 -33.43
C PRO A 493 -40.11 -9.49 -33.62
N PHE A 494 -40.12 -10.57 -34.42
CA PHE A 494 -41.29 -11.38 -34.80
C PHE A 494 -41.38 -12.74 -34.07
N SER A 495 -40.40 -13.09 -33.23
CA SER A 495 -40.47 -14.32 -32.46
C SER A 495 -41.37 -14.14 -31.23
N ASN A 496 -42.09 -15.20 -30.84
CA ASN A 496 -42.91 -15.19 -29.61
C ASN A 496 -42.08 -15.22 -28.30
N LEU A 497 -40.76 -15.00 -28.36
CA LEU A 497 -39.85 -15.04 -27.21
C LEU A 497 -39.90 -13.77 -26.32
N ARG A 498 -40.91 -12.89 -26.47
CA ARG A 498 -41.05 -11.73 -25.57
C ARG A 498 -41.40 -12.20 -24.15
N PRO A 499 -40.59 -11.90 -23.12
CA PRO A 499 -40.86 -12.39 -21.78
C PRO A 499 -42.17 -11.80 -21.24
N GLY A 500 -43.05 -12.68 -20.75
CA GLY A 500 -44.32 -12.28 -20.14
C GLY A 500 -44.14 -11.59 -18.79
N LYS A 501 -45.15 -10.85 -18.32
CA LYS A 501 -45.08 -10.14 -17.03
C LYS A 501 -44.72 -11.06 -15.86
N LEU A 502 -45.33 -12.24 -15.82
CA LEU A 502 -45.06 -13.26 -14.79
C LEU A 502 -43.63 -13.79 -14.90
N GLN A 503 -43.17 -14.10 -16.11
CA GLN A 503 -41.81 -14.60 -16.37
C GLN A 503 -40.75 -13.58 -15.97
N THR A 504 -40.92 -12.29 -16.30
CA THR A 504 -40.04 -11.21 -15.84
C THR A 504 -40.04 -11.12 -14.30
N GLY A 505 -41.20 -11.20 -13.65
CA GLY A 505 -41.29 -11.20 -12.18
C GLY A 505 -40.53 -12.36 -11.53
N VAL A 506 -40.67 -13.57 -12.07
CA VAL A 506 -39.96 -14.77 -11.60
C VAL A 506 -38.45 -14.62 -11.79
N VAL A 507 -37.99 -14.12 -12.94
CA VAL A 507 -36.55 -13.91 -13.19
C VAL A 507 -35.97 -12.88 -12.24
N LEU A 508 -36.64 -11.74 -12.04
CA LEU A 508 -36.19 -10.72 -11.08
C LEU A 508 -36.12 -11.26 -9.64
N ALA A 509 -37.11 -12.06 -9.22
CA ALA A 509 -37.09 -12.72 -7.92
C ALA A 509 -35.95 -13.75 -7.80
N SER A 510 -35.66 -14.52 -8.86
CA SER A 510 -34.55 -15.48 -8.87
C SER A 510 -33.18 -14.81 -8.81
N ILE A 511 -33.02 -13.62 -9.41
CA ILE A 511 -31.76 -12.85 -9.34
C ILE A 511 -31.52 -12.36 -7.90
N TRP A 512 -32.56 -11.84 -7.24
CA TRP A 512 -32.46 -11.46 -5.82
C TRP A 512 -32.18 -12.64 -4.90
N LEU A 513 -32.82 -13.79 -5.13
CA LEU A 513 -32.56 -15.01 -4.37
C LEU A 513 -31.11 -15.50 -4.56
N LEU A 514 -30.61 -15.50 -5.81
CA LEU A 514 -29.23 -15.88 -6.12
C LEU A 514 -28.21 -14.94 -5.45
N GLY A 515 -28.43 -13.62 -5.55
CA GLY A 515 -27.57 -12.63 -4.90
C GLY A 515 -27.58 -12.75 -3.37
N PHE A 516 -28.73 -13.03 -2.77
CA PHE A 516 -28.85 -13.31 -1.33
C PHE A 516 -28.06 -14.57 -0.94
N ILE A 517 -28.17 -15.65 -1.71
CA ILE A 517 -27.38 -16.88 -1.47
C ILE A 517 -25.89 -16.59 -1.58
N ILE A 518 -25.44 -15.84 -2.60
CA ILE A 518 -24.03 -15.48 -2.78
C ILE A 518 -23.51 -14.68 -1.57
N ALA A 519 -24.26 -13.67 -1.11
CA ALA A 519 -23.85 -12.87 0.03
C ALA A 519 -23.91 -13.67 1.37
N ALA A 520 -24.84 -14.62 1.51
CA ALA A 520 -25.06 -15.38 2.74
C ALA A 520 -24.10 -16.56 2.93
N VAL A 521 -23.68 -17.26 1.86
CA VAL A 521 -22.84 -18.48 1.96
C VAL A 521 -21.60 -18.31 2.84
N PRO A 522 -20.81 -17.21 2.75
CA PRO A 522 -19.65 -17.01 3.63
C PRO A 522 -19.97 -16.83 5.12
N LEU A 523 -21.23 -16.49 5.48
CA LEU A 523 -21.68 -16.36 6.87
C LEU A 523 -22.19 -17.69 7.46
N MET A 524 -22.49 -18.69 6.62
CA MET A 524 -23.09 -19.95 7.08
C MET A 524 -22.08 -20.91 7.72
N ASN A 525 -20.78 -20.77 7.45
CA ASN A 525 -19.77 -21.71 7.92
C ASN A 525 -18.41 -21.02 8.17
N GLU A 526 -18.16 -20.63 9.42
CA GLU A 526 -16.91 -19.99 9.85
C GLU A 526 -15.70 -20.95 9.75
N ASP A 527 -15.90 -22.26 9.88
CA ASP A 527 -14.83 -23.25 9.73
C ASP A 527 -14.30 -23.33 8.28
N LEU A 528 -15.15 -23.08 7.27
CA LEU A 528 -14.76 -23.05 5.87
C LEU A 528 -14.26 -21.68 5.40
N PHE A 529 -14.87 -20.58 5.85
CA PHE A 529 -14.58 -19.24 5.32
C PHE A 529 -13.79 -18.32 6.27
N GLY A 530 -13.86 -18.57 7.59
CA GLY A 530 -13.40 -17.65 8.64
C GLY A 530 -14.24 -16.37 8.70
N ASN A 531 -13.71 -15.32 9.32
CA ASN A 531 -14.31 -13.98 9.27
C ASN A 531 -14.13 -13.36 7.87
N TYR A 532 -14.94 -13.79 6.90
CA TYR A 532 -14.78 -13.47 5.47
C TYR A 532 -14.92 -11.98 5.16
N TYR A 533 -15.95 -11.33 5.71
CA TYR A 533 -16.18 -9.90 5.51
C TYR A 533 -15.27 -9.04 6.39
N GLY A 534 -15.04 -9.43 7.65
CA GLY A 534 -14.23 -8.67 8.61
C GLY A 534 -12.72 -8.87 8.51
N ARG A 535 -12.16 -9.06 7.30
CA ARG A 535 -10.70 -9.11 7.09
C ARG A 535 -10.04 -7.74 6.95
N ASN A 536 -10.81 -6.68 6.71
CA ASN A 536 -10.29 -5.32 6.55
C ASN A 536 -11.26 -4.30 7.16
N GLY A 537 -10.77 -3.07 7.40
CA GLY A 537 -11.57 -2.01 8.03
C GLY A 537 -12.83 -1.61 7.25
N VAL A 538 -12.83 -1.79 5.92
CA VAL A 538 -13.99 -1.50 5.03
C VAL A 538 -14.97 -2.66 4.89
N CYS A 539 -14.71 -3.80 5.53
CA CYS A 539 -15.59 -4.98 5.57
C CYS A 539 -15.94 -5.58 4.18
N PHE A 540 -15.02 -5.54 3.21
CA PHE A 540 -15.28 -5.96 1.82
C PHE A 540 -14.21 -6.93 1.24
N PRO A 541 -14.59 -8.11 0.71
CA PRO A 541 -13.68 -9.22 0.41
C PRO A 541 -13.03 -9.17 -0.99
N LEU A 542 -12.49 -8.00 -1.37
CA LEU A 542 -11.84 -7.79 -2.68
C LEU A 542 -10.39 -8.31 -2.72
N HIS A 543 -9.58 -7.99 -1.72
CA HIS A 543 -8.17 -8.38 -1.67
C HIS A 543 -8.02 -9.76 -1.01
N SER A 544 -7.27 -10.67 -1.64
CA SER A 544 -7.02 -12.01 -1.12
C SER A 544 -5.58 -12.14 -0.60
N ASP A 545 -5.44 -12.14 0.71
CA ASP A 545 -4.17 -12.31 1.43
C ASP A 545 -3.57 -13.73 1.25
N ARG A 546 -2.26 -13.88 1.42
CA ARG A 546 -1.46 -15.07 1.09
C ARG A 546 -1.85 -16.32 1.89
N GLN A 547 -2.40 -16.15 3.09
CA GLN A 547 -2.91 -17.23 3.97
C GLN A 547 -4.45 -17.36 4.05
N GLU A 548 -5.22 -16.76 3.14
CA GLU A 548 -6.66 -17.08 3.07
C GLU A 548 -6.90 -18.60 2.92
N LYS A 549 -7.84 -19.16 3.70
CA LYS A 549 -8.33 -20.53 3.48
C LYS A 549 -8.68 -20.68 2.00
N ALA A 550 -8.14 -21.72 1.34
CA ALA A 550 -8.20 -21.86 -0.13
C ALA A 550 -9.64 -21.80 -0.69
N THR A 551 -10.60 -22.26 0.12
CA THR A 551 -12.06 -22.11 -0.06
C THR A 551 -12.51 -20.66 -0.20
N ALA A 552 -12.11 -19.76 0.71
CA ALA A 552 -12.47 -18.34 0.69
C ALA A 552 -11.84 -17.60 -0.51
N ARG A 553 -10.56 -17.86 -0.80
CA ARG A 553 -9.88 -17.30 -1.98
C ARG A 553 -10.55 -17.76 -3.28
N GLY A 554 -10.83 -19.07 -3.38
CA GLY A 554 -11.54 -19.66 -4.51
C GLY A 554 -12.94 -19.09 -4.71
N TYR A 555 -13.66 -18.83 -3.61
CA TYR A 555 -14.99 -18.21 -3.64
C TYR A 555 -14.96 -16.76 -4.12
N SER A 556 -14.12 -15.91 -3.50
CA SER A 556 -13.92 -14.51 -3.91
C SER A 556 -13.52 -14.41 -5.40
N THR A 557 -12.64 -15.31 -5.86
CA THR A 557 -12.24 -15.40 -7.27
C THR A 557 -13.39 -15.86 -8.18
N GLY A 558 -14.15 -16.88 -7.78
CA GLY A 558 -15.28 -17.41 -8.54
C GLY A 558 -16.39 -16.39 -8.76
N ILE A 559 -16.62 -15.50 -7.79
CA ILE A 559 -17.58 -14.39 -7.91
C ILE A 559 -16.99 -13.23 -8.73
N PHE A 560 -15.93 -12.57 -8.24
CA PHE A 560 -15.43 -11.33 -8.85
C PHE A 560 -14.74 -11.51 -10.20
N LEU A 561 -14.13 -12.67 -10.47
CA LEU A 561 -13.47 -12.95 -11.75
C LEU A 561 -14.25 -13.97 -12.59
N GLY A 562 -14.96 -14.93 -11.98
CA GLY A 562 -15.74 -15.92 -12.71
C GLY A 562 -17.09 -15.36 -13.19
N LEU A 563 -18.03 -15.20 -12.26
CA LEU A 563 -19.41 -14.79 -12.54
C LEU A 563 -19.47 -13.44 -13.26
N ASN A 564 -18.74 -12.44 -12.76
CA ASN A 564 -18.77 -11.09 -13.32
C ASN A 564 -18.10 -11.00 -14.71
N LEU A 565 -17.09 -11.83 -15.03
CA LEU A 565 -16.55 -11.94 -16.38
C LEU A 565 -17.55 -12.61 -17.34
N VAL A 566 -18.26 -13.66 -16.91
CA VAL A 566 -19.30 -14.29 -17.73
C VAL A 566 -20.44 -13.31 -18.03
N ALA A 567 -20.91 -12.57 -17.02
CA ALA A 567 -21.88 -11.49 -17.22
C ALA A 567 -21.39 -10.45 -18.22
N PHE A 568 -20.15 -9.97 -18.06
CA PHE A 568 -19.54 -9.01 -18.97
C PHE A 568 -19.45 -9.52 -20.42
N LEU A 569 -19.02 -10.77 -20.64
CA LEU A 569 -18.96 -11.38 -21.97
C LEU A 569 -20.34 -11.51 -22.63
N VAL A 570 -21.37 -11.91 -21.86
CA VAL A 570 -22.76 -11.98 -22.32
C VAL A 570 -23.27 -10.60 -22.72
N ILE A 571 -22.96 -9.57 -21.94
CA ILE A 571 -23.29 -8.17 -22.23
C ILE A 571 -22.64 -7.75 -23.55
N VAL A 572 -21.31 -7.87 -23.69
CA VAL A 572 -20.56 -7.47 -24.90
C VAL A 572 -21.06 -8.18 -26.16
N PHE A 573 -21.31 -9.49 -26.07
CA PHE A 573 -21.88 -10.28 -27.17
C PHE A 573 -23.28 -9.79 -27.59
N SER A 574 -24.14 -9.52 -26.61
CA SER A 574 -25.51 -9.04 -26.81
C SER A 574 -25.53 -7.68 -27.53
N TYR A 575 -24.65 -6.74 -27.14
CA TYR A 575 -24.54 -5.45 -27.84
C TYR A 575 -23.95 -5.56 -29.23
N SER A 576 -22.88 -6.33 -29.40
CA SER A 576 -22.26 -6.53 -30.72
C SER A 576 -23.28 -7.05 -31.73
N SER A 577 -24.10 -8.02 -31.30
CA SER A 577 -25.19 -8.58 -32.11
C SER A 577 -26.34 -7.59 -32.35
N MET A 578 -26.70 -6.77 -31.33
CA MET A 578 -27.72 -5.72 -31.45
C MET A 578 -27.31 -4.65 -32.47
N PHE A 579 -26.08 -4.13 -32.38
CA PHE A 579 -25.54 -3.16 -33.32
C PHE A 579 -25.42 -3.72 -34.74
N TYR A 580 -24.95 -4.96 -34.89
CA TYR A 580 -24.88 -5.63 -36.19
C TYR A 580 -26.28 -5.79 -36.83
N SER A 581 -27.29 -6.17 -36.03
CA SER A 581 -28.68 -6.26 -36.50
C SER A 581 -29.26 -4.92 -36.94
N ILE A 582 -29.01 -3.84 -36.17
CA ILE A 582 -29.43 -2.47 -36.52
C ILE A 582 -28.74 -1.99 -37.80
N TYR A 583 -27.43 -2.21 -37.94
CA TYR A 583 -26.67 -1.87 -39.15
C TYR A 583 -27.21 -2.59 -40.39
N LYS A 584 -27.39 -3.92 -40.29
CA LYS A 584 -27.92 -4.75 -41.39
C LYS A 584 -29.35 -4.35 -41.78
N THR A 585 -30.19 -4.01 -40.81
CA THR A 585 -31.58 -3.59 -41.05
C THR A 585 -31.65 -2.17 -41.63
N GLY A 586 -30.71 -1.28 -41.26
CA GLY A 586 -30.64 0.09 -41.75
C GLY A 586 -30.23 0.23 -43.22
N ILE A 587 -29.46 -0.73 -43.76
CA ILE A 587 -29.06 -0.73 -45.18
C ILE A 587 -30.21 -1.14 -46.11
N ASN A 588 -31.12 -1.99 -45.64
CA ASN A 588 -32.13 -2.64 -46.49
C ASN A 588 -33.49 -1.91 -46.57
N ALA A 589 -33.68 -0.79 -45.87
CA ALA A 589 -35.00 -0.15 -45.72
C ALA A 589 -34.98 1.37 -45.89
N THR A 590 -35.21 1.85 -47.11
CA THR A 590 -35.25 3.29 -47.45
C THR A 590 -36.45 4.04 -46.82
N ASP A 591 -37.57 3.35 -46.60
CA ASP A 591 -38.82 3.96 -46.09
C ASP A 591 -38.99 3.86 -44.56
N LEU A 592 -38.04 3.22 -43.85
CA LEU A 592 -38.12 2.97 -42.39
C LEU A 592 -37.27 3.94 -41.55
N ARG A 593 -36.82 5.05 -42.14
CA ARG A 593 -35.85 5.99 -41.56
C ARG A 593 -36.27 6.55 -40.19
N SER A 594 -37.57 6.73 -39.92
CA SER A 594 -38.08 7.23 -38.64
C SER A 594 -38.00 6.21 -37.49
N ARG A 595 -38.28 4.92 -37.75
CA ARG A 595 -38.09 3.86 -36.75
C ARG A 595 -36.60 3.58 -36.54
N LEU A 596 -35.82 3.53 -37.62
CA LEU A 596 -34.37 3.35 -37.55
C LEU A 596 -33.70 4.44 -36.69
N HIS A 597 -34.06 5.72 -36.86
CA HIS A 597 -33.55 6.78 -35.98
C HIS A 597 -33.91 6.59 -34.50
N ARG A 598 -35.13 6.10 -34.20
CA ARG A 598 -35.55 5.82 -32.82
C ARG A 598 -34.78 4.65 -32.23
N ASP A 599 -34.60 3.57 -32.99
CA ASP A 599 -33.96 2.35 -32.53
C ASP A 599 -32.42 2.53 -32.41
N VAL A 600 -31.81 3.33 -33.28
CA VAL A 600 -30.41 3.79 -33.16
C VAL A 600 -30.22 4.71 -31.96
N ALA A 601 -31.12 5.66 -31.71
CA ALA A 601 -31.05 6.53 -30.53
C ALA A 601 -31.19 5.73 -29.21
N VAL A 602 -32.02 4.68 -29.22
CA VAL A 602 -32.15 3.74 -28.10
C VAL A 602 -30.88 2.90 -27.93
N ALA A 603 -30.30 2.35 -29.01
CA ALA A 603 -29.08 1.56 -28.93
C ALA A 603 -27.86 2.37 -28.47
N ASN A 604 -27.64 3.58 -29.00
CA ASN A 604 -26.57 4.47 -28.56
C ASN A 604 -26.68 4.85 -27.08
N ARG A 605 -27.91 5.01 -26.58
CA ARG A 605 -28.17 5.27 -25.17
C ARG A 605 -27.77 4.09 -24.27
N PHE A 606 -28.07 2.87 -24.69
CA PHE A 606 -27.69 1.65 -23.96
C PHE A 606 -26.19 1.33 -24.06
N PHE A 607 -25.54 1.69 -25.18
CA PHE A 607 -24.08 1.60 -25.32
C PHE A 607 -23.33 2.40 -24.26
N PHE A 608 -23.73 3.64 -23.98
CA PHE A 608 -23.07 4.44 -22.93
C PHE A 608 -23.23 3.84 -21.52
N ILE A 609 -24.37 3.20 -21.22
CA ILE A 609 -24.60 2.50 -19.94
C ILE A 609 -23.62 1.35 -19.77
N VAL A 610 -23.47 0.51 -20.81
CA VAL A 610 -22.59 -0.65 -20.75
C VAL A 610 -21.12 -0.29 -20.89
N PHE A 611 -20.80 0.78 -21.61
CA PHE A 611 -19.45 1.32 -21.65
C PHE A 611 -19.02 1.85 -20.27
N SER A 612 -19.90 2.54 -19.53
CA SER A 612 -19.56 2.94 -18.14
C SER A 612 -19.38 1.74 -17.21
N ASP A 613 -20.27 0.74 -17.25
CA ASP A 613 -20.16 -0.48 -16.43
C ASP A 613 -18.85 -1.24 -16.76
N ALA A 614 -18.55 -1.46 -18.04
CA ALA A 614 -17.31 -2.08 -18.51
C ALA A 614 -16.04 -1.43 -17.93
N LEU A 615 -16.00 -0.08 -17.93
CA LEU A 615 -14.87 0.69 -17.41
C LEU A 615 -14.72 0.60 -15.88
N CYS A 616 -15.80 0.31 -15.15
CA CYS A 616 -15.75 0.09 -13.70
C CYS A 616 -15.21 -1.30 -13.34
N TRP A 617 -15.48 -2.32 -14.17
CA TRP A 617 -15.03 -3.70 -13.93
C TRP A 617 -13.58 -3.97 -14.33
N ILE A 618 -13.01 -3.25 -15.31
CA ILE A 618 -11.61 -3.42 -15.75
C ILE A 618 -10.61 -3.32 -14.57
N PRO A 619 -10.65 -2.30 -13.69
CA PRO A 619 -9.77 -2.23 -12.51
C PRO A 619 -9.98 -3.38 -11.52
N ILE A 620 -11.23 -3.84 -11.33
CA ILE A 620 -11.57 -4.94 -10.42
C ILE A 620 -10.98 -6.26 -10.92
N PHE A 621 -11.14 -6.56 -12.22
CA PHE A 621 -10.51 -7.73 -12.85
C PHE A 621 -8.98 -7.66 -12.79
N LEU A 622 -8.39 -6.49 -13.07
CA LEU A 622 -6.93 -6.30 -13.01
C LEU A 622 -6.38 -6.58 -11.59
N VAL A 623 -6.99 -6.00 -10.55
CA VAL A 623 -6.59 -6.23 -9.15
C VAL A 623 -6.73 -7.70 -8.76
N LYS A 624 -7.79 -8.42 -9.18
CA LYS A 624 -7.90 -9.86 -8.91
C LYS A 624 -6.90 -10.71 -9.68
N VAL A 625 -6.60 -10.38 -10.95
CA VAL A 625 -5.56 -11.10 -11.72
C VAL A 625 -4.18 -10.90 -11.09
N LEU A 626 -3.83 -9.68 -10.66
CA LEU A 626 -2.57 -9.41 -9.95
C LEU A 626 -2.50 -10.17 -8.61
N SER A 627 -3.62 -10.24 -7.87
CA SER A 627 -3.72 -11.01 -6.62
C SER A 627 -3.56 -12.52 -6.83
N LEU A 628 -4.00 -13.07 -7.98
CA LEU A 628 -3.75 -14.47 -8.36
C LEU A 628 -2.31 -14.75 -8.80
N LEU A 629 -1.58 -13.73 -9.24
CA LEU A 629 -0.15 -13.82 -9.61
C LEU A 629 0.80 -13.65 -8.41
N GLU A 630 0.28 -13.64 -7.18
CA GLU A 630 1.01 -13.37 -5.94
C GLU A 630 1.81 -12.05 -5.94
N VAL A 631 1.36 -11.05 -6.71
CA VAL A 631 1.94 -9.70 -6.69
C VAL A 631 1.40 -8.95 -5.47
N GLU A 632 2.28 -8.36 -4.67
CA GLU A 632 1.91 -7.50 -3.56
C GLU A 632 1.19 -6.24 -4.06
N ILE A 633 -0.06 -6.06 -3.64
CA ILE A 633 -0.90 -4.91 -4.02
C ILE A 633 -1.03 -3.97 -2.81
N PRO A 634 -0.57 -2.71 -2.91
CA PRO A 634 -0.79 -1.72 -1.86
C PRO A 634 -2.27 -1.59 -1.49
N GLY A 635 -2.61 -1.71 -0.21
CA GLY A 635 -4.00 -1.61 0.27
C GLY A 635 -4.68 -0.27 -0.04
N THR A 636 -3.89 0.78 -0.31
CA THR A 636 -4.37 2.05 -0.88
C THR A 636 -5.18 1.82 -2.15
N ILE A 637 -4.67 1.01 -3.09
CA ILE A 637 -5.36 0.70 -4.36
C ILE A 637 -6.67 -0.01 -4.07
N SER A 638 -6.67 -1.03 -3.19
CA SER A 638 -7.89 -1.73 -2.80
C SER A 638 -8.94 -0.80 -2.17
N SER A 639 -8.51 0.20 -1.40
CA SER A 639 -9.38 1.23 -0.83
C SER A 639 -10.07 2.06 -1.90
N TRP A 640 -9.30 2.55 -2.89
CA TRP A 640 -9.85 3.32 -4.01
C TRP A 640 -10.83 2.48 -4.84
N VAL A 641 -10.57 1.18 -5.04
CA VAL A 641 -11.52 0.31 -5.74
C VAL A 641 -12.84 0.20 -4.97
N VAL A 642 -12.80 -0.08 -3.66
CA VAL A 642 -14.02 -0.30 -2.85
C VAL A 642 -14.80 1.00 -2.59
N ILE A 643 -14.13 2.12 -2.35
CA ILE A 643 -14.77 3.39 -1.96
C ILE A 643 -15.22 4.22 -3.18
N PHE A 644 -14.49 4.16 -4.29
CA PHE A 644 -14.79 4.96 -5.49
C PHE A 644 -15.26 4.11 -6.67
N ILE A 645 -14.46 3.13 -7.12
CA ILE A 645 -14.70 2.47 -8.43
C ILE A 645 -15.94 1.57 -8.38
N LEU A 646 -16.11 0.78 -7.33
CA LEU A 646 -17.27 -0.12 -7.22
C LEU A 646 -18.59 0.68 -7.05
N PRO A 647 -18.67 1.75 -6.22
CA PRO A 647 -19.90 2.55 -6.11
C PRO A 647 -20.16 3.51 -7.28
N ILE A 648 -19.19 3.81 -8.15
CA ILE A 648 -19.40 4.74 -9.27
C ILE A 648 -20.45 4.22 -10.26
N ASN A 649 -20.55 2.90 -10.42
CA ASN A 649 -21.56 2.25 -11.26
C ASN A 649 -22.98 2.57 -10.75
N SER A 650 -23.23 2.28 -9.47
CA SER A 650 -24.48 2.58 -8.77
C SER A 650 -24.81 4.08 -8.70
N ALA A 651 -23.80 4.95 -8.75
CA ALA A 651 -23.97 6.40 -8.79
C ALA A 651 -24.33 6.91 -10.20
N LEU A 652 -23.76 6.32 -11.25
CA LEU A 652 -24.00 6.70 -12.65
C LEU A 652 -25.32 6.13 -13.20
N ASN A 653 -25.77 4.98 -12.72
CA ASN A 653 -27.04 4.35 -13.12
C ASN A 653 -28.24 5.34 -13.13
N PRO A 654 -28.55 6.08 -12.04
CA PRO A 654 -29.60 7.10 -12.04
C PRO A 654 -29.52 8.12 -13.17
N ILE A 655 -28.31 8.63 -13.44
CA ILE A 655 -28.01 9.64 -14.46
C ILE A 655 -28.30 9.03 -15.84
N LEU A 656 -27.75 7.85 -16.10
CA LEU A 656 -27.82 7.18 -17.39
C LEU A 656 -29.23 6.65 -17.71
N TYR A 657 -30.03 6.27 -16.72
CA TYR A 657 -31.43 5.83 -16.94
C TYR A 657 -32.46 6.97 -17.00
N THR A 658 -32.09 8.20 -16.63
CA THR A 658 -33.07 9.28 -16.43
C THR A 658 -32.76 10.52 -17.28
N LEU A 659 -31.55 11.08 -17.18
CA LEU A 659 -31.15 12.31 -17.88
C LEU A 659 -31.05 12.13 -19.41
N THR A 660 -30.92 10.90 -19.88
CA THR A 660 -30.85 10.54 -21.30
C THR A 660 -32.23 10.25 -21.93
N THR A 661 -33.33 10.44 -21.21
CA THR A 661 -34.68 10.40 -21.80
C THR A 661 -35.06 11.77 -22.38
N SER A 662 -35.60 11.80 -23.60
CA SER A 662 -36.21 13.01 -24.19
C SER A 662 -37.30 13.59 -23.28
N PHE A 663 -38.11 12.71 -22.68
CA PHE A 663 -39.18 13.10 -21.76
C PHE A 663 -38.69 13.85 -20.51
N PHE A 664 -37.56 13.45 -19.90
CA PHE A 664 -37.01 14.19 -18.76
C PHE A 664 -36.50 15.57 -19.18
N ARG A 665 -35.88 15.68 -20.36
CA ARG A 665 -35.46 16.96 -20.93
C ARG A 665 -36.65 17.89 -21.13
N GLU A 666 -37.74 17.41 -21.74
CA GLU A 666 -38.99 18.16 -21.91
C GLU A 666 -39.62 18.58 -20.57
N GLN A 667 -39.67 17.70 -19.57
CA GLN A 667 -40.23 18.04 -18.25
C GLN A 667 -39.36 19.03 -17.47
N VAL A 668 -38.03 18.94 -17.59
CA VAL A 668 -37.11 19.94 -17.01
C VAL A 668 -37.22 21.27 -17.73
N GLU A 669 -37.32 21.28 -19.07
CA GLU A 669 -37.58 22.50 -19.85
C GLU A 669 -38.94 23.13 -19.45
N LEU A 670 -40.00 22.32 -19.24
CA LEU A 670 -41.30 22.81 -18.74
C LEU A 670 -41.22 23.34 -17.30
N LEU A 671 -40.46 22.71 -16.41
CA LEU A 671 -40.25 23.19 -15.04
C LEU A 671 -39.40 24.46 -14.99
N LEU A 672 -38.35 24.55 -15.81
CA LEU A 672 -37.54 25.76 -15.99
C LEU A 672 -38.38 26.89 -16.59
N CYS A 673 -39.22 26.63 -17.59
CA CYS A 673 -40.16 27.60 -18.14
C CYS A 673 -41.18 28.08 -17.09
N ARG A 674 -41.72 27.18 -16.26
CA ARG A 674 -42.62 27.52 -15.15
C ARG A 674 -41.90 28.33 -14.07
N TRP A 675 -40.63 28.03 -13.79
CA TRP A 675 -39.81 28.75 -12.82
C TRP A 675 -39.44 30.15 -13.34
N GLN A 676 -39.00 30.28 -14.59
CA GLN A 676 -38.76 31.56 -15.27
C GLN A 676 -40.05 32.41 -15.35
N ARG A 677 -41.20 31.82 -15.70
CA ARG A 677 -42.50 32.53 -15.64
C ARG A 677 -42.84 32.99 -14.22
N ARG A 678 -42.64 32.15 -13.19
CA ARG A 678 -42.83 32.55 -11.79
C ARG A 678 -41.85 33.64 -11.36
N HIS A 679 -40.62 33.64 -11.87
CA HIS A 679 -39.60 34.65 -11.58
C HIS A 679 -39.94 36.00 -12.23
N ASN A 680 -40.37 36.00 -13.49
CA ASN A 680 -40.85 37.20 -14.19
C ASN A 680 -42.13 37.75 -13.55
N LEU A 681 -43.13 36.92 -13.23
CA LEU A 681 -44.31 37.34 -12.46
C LEU A 681 -43.96 37.91 -11.07
N LYS A 682 -42.88 37.45 -10.43
CA LYS A 682 -42.35 38.05 -9.19
C LYS A 682 -41.60 39.38 -9.41
N LYS A 683 -41.11 39.62 -10.64
CA LYS A 683 -40.47 40.87 -11.06
C LYS A 683 -41.52 41.92 -11.40
N ASP A 684 -42.56 41.55 -12.14
CA ASP A 684 -43.68 42.43 -12.50
C ASP A 684 -44.52 42.80 -11.27
N ARG A 685 -44.76 41.85 -10.35
CA ARG A 685 -45.42 42.14 -9.06
C ARG A 685 -44.57 43.01 -8.11
N LYS A 686 -43.28 43.23 -8.41
CA LYS A 686 -42.41 44.20 -7.72
C LYS A 686 -42.34 45.57 -8.42
N SER A 687 -42.64 45.67 -9.71
CA SER A 687 -42.74 46.96 -10.42
C SER A 687 -44.12 47.62 -10.21
N LEU A 688 -45.18 46.84 -10.05
CA LEU A 688 -46.55 47.31 -9.80
C LEU A 688 -46.81 47.90 -8.39
N THR A 689 -45.79 48.12 -7.57
CA THR A 689 -45.89 48.70 -6.22
C THR A 689 -45.18 50.04 -6.04
N SER A 690 -44.78 50.72 -7.13
CA SER A 690 -44.20 52.07 -7.07
C SER A 690 -44.74 52.98 -8.17
N SER A 691 -45.05 54.22 -7.78
CA SER A 691 -45.31 55.41 -8.62
C SER A 691 -46.66 55.50 -9.35
N THR A 692 -47.53 56.32 -8.77
CA THR A 692 -48.67 57.01 -9.41
C THR A 692 -48.22 58.22 -10.26
N ILE A 693 -49.18 58.89 -10.94
CA ILE A 693 -49.12 60.20 -11.64
C ILE A 693 -48.62 60.08 -13.11
N PHE A 694 -49.48 60.25 -14.13
CA PHE A 694 -49.85 61.51 -14.85
C PHE A 694 -48.64 62.14 -15.58
N MET A 695 -48.62 62.59 -16.84
CA MET A 695 -49.61 62.94 -17.90
C MET A 695 -48.87 62.72 -19.27
N GLU A 696 -49.39 62.83 -20.50
CA GLU A 696 -50.70 63.18 -21.09
C GLU A 696 -50.91 62.37 -22.42
N THR A 697 -51.62 62.92 -23.41
CA THR A 697 -52.04 62.33 -24.71
C THR A 697 -51.20 62.78 -25.91
N GLN A 698 -51.11 61.94 -26.95
CA GLN A 698 -51.75 62.28 -28.24
C GLN A 698 -52.10 61.05 -29.12
N ARG A 699 -53.13 61.25 -29.96
CA ARG A 699 -53.80 60.31 -30.87
C ARG A 699 -53.03 60.16 -32.21
N ALA A 700 -53.34 59.24 -33.14
CA ALA A 700 -53.94 57.89 -33.12
C ALA A 700 -53.75 57.25 -34.55
N PRO A 701 -54.67 56.50 -35.22
CA PRO A 701 -54.26 55.27 -35.93
C PRO A 701 -54.64 55.22 -37.44
N SER A 702 -54.26 54.15 -38.16
CA SER A 702 -54.93 53.53 -39.34
C SER A 702 -53.91 52.74 -40.19
N TYR A 703 -54.16 51.66 -40.94
CA TYR A 703 -55.21 50.65 -41.11
C TYR A 703 -54.57 49.56 -42.03
N GLN A 704 -55.16 48.36 -42.04
CA GLN A 704 -55.05 47.23 -42.99
C GLN A 704 -55.03 47.54 -44.52
N PRO A 705 -54.92 46.55 -45.45
CA PRO A 705 -54.48 45.13 -45.39
C PRO A 705 -53.59 44.66 -46.61
N SER A 706 -53.51 43.35 -46.83
CA SER A 706 -52.79 42.59 -47.89
C SER A 706 -53.35 42.67 -49.34
N ALA A 707 -52.47 42.54 -50.35
CA ALA A 707 -52.83 42.02 -51.68
C ALA A 707 -51.67 41.36 -52.49
N TYR A 708 -51.95 40.16 -53.01
CA TYR A 708 -51.51 39.44 -54.22
C TYR A 708 -50.30 39.87 -55.11
N ILE A 709 -49.42 38.88 -55.34
CA ILE A 709 -48.86 38.34 -56.63
C ILE A 709 -48.47 39.29 -57.77
N GLN A 710 -47.20 39.15 -58.25
CA GLN A 710 -46.92 39.11 -59.70
C GLN A 710 -45.67 38.28 -60.07
N GLN A 711 -45.75 37.53 -61.17
CA GLN A 711 -44.62 36.87 -61.85
C GLN A 711 -44.04 37.81 -62.94
N ALA A 712 -42.73 37.72 -63.19
CA ALA A 712 -42.11 38.04 -64.48
C ALA A 712 -40.80 37.24 -64.64
N SER A 713 -40.38 36.98 -65.88
CA SER A 713 -39.36 35.98 -66.28
C SER A 713 -38.30 36.55 -67.24
N LEU A 714 -37.39 35.67 -67.72
CA LEU A 714 -36.35 35.84 -68.78
C LEU A 714 -34.99 36.41 -68.29
N THR A 715 -33.80 35.99 -68.75
CA THR A 715 -33.34 35.13 -69.89
C THR A 715 -32.14 34.19 -69.53
N GLY A 716 -31.87 33.14 -70.33
CA GLY A 716 -30.62 32.33 -70.32
C GLY A 716 -29.42 33.00 -71.05
N PRO A 717 -28.29 32.33 -71.42
CA PRO A 717 -28.10 30.91 -71.85
C PRO A 717 -27.15 30.05 -70.91
N ASP A 718 -27.15 28.70 -70.84
CA ASP A 718 -26.83 27.61 -71.83
C ASP A 718 -25.29 27.35 -72.00
N PRO A 719 -24.72 26.14 -72.30
CA PRO A 719 -25.12 24.71 -72.07
C PRO A 719 -23.96 23.66 -71.85
N ARG A 720 -24.32 22.35 -71.94
CA ARG A 720 -23.52 21.13 -72.34
C ARG A 720 -22.58 20.52 -71.29
N TYR A 721 -22.41 19.18 -71.15
CA TYR A 721 -22.94 17.93 -71.76
C TYR A 721 -22.71 16.81 -70.70
N ALA A 722 -23.32 15.61 -70.69
CA ALA A 722 -24.46 15.01 -71.40
C ALA A 722 -25.00 13.87 -70.52
#